data_AF-A0A9P5YM10-F1
#
_entry.id   AF-A0A9P5YM10-F1
#
_cell.length_a   1.000
_cell.length_b   1.000
_cell.length_c   1.000
_cell.angle_alpha   90.00
_cell.angle_beta   90.00
_cell.angle_gamma   90.00
#
_symmetry.space_group_name_H-M   'P 1'
#
loop_
_entity.id
_entity.type
_entity.pdbx_description
1 polymer ?
#
loop_
_entity_poly.entity_id
_entity_poly.type
_entity_poly.pdbx_seq_one_letter_code
_entity_poly.pdbx_strand_id
1 'polypeptide(L)'
;MDSEPSKPTRTILDYFCKATLTRATDNANDTQSKSGPCLEAFAPDASRGRSGDDDNEKKEGEDEEGEDEENDGDLHVYGSLKRGWSEDTEEISGQSEIASEKLGISSPSSFDASIEASSPTPAENTPLTSSQVNNGSQTQKNDAEDTSSKLPPVKKLKITSENGRELALRPVPGRRVKRERTEDAEIVSARPLRGGRGAKLGLLPSLPLDVLFEIFSHISPLSILRLSRTTKDLRELLLHRSSSYVWKAALSSVPDLPPCPDDLSLPFWTHLVFDHHCQNCLTNNILRCDFVLRVRLCNKCANIKLLRHTSFDSDEKRDQLILACIPFSRFNGRSVSYCTVSDRDKLVAELEEKEGLPDETSEFVQQRKAQVKARLKEAQKCKKWLDSVTLDRETELNDMRDARADAIRAKLLELDYAPELDFLDDLEAGICAIIPWPKIVTFYDHKLVKPPQLLTAKIWASIKPRMIQYMAEAARLRVHNARCVVVQERRKRVHDVYVHWRLLPENLSRYPSNLPMPNPADVIAFQTIESNILDAPTSQKFDTTRQILPFLQRNLPDEIEDWRDDMANALFCKVQESRMWNEVRIDYYDSYWSDPGWRDRKKVLELAVVVFRCAQRYIHWKWEENRLRADVVFPPSTPNVSQAIADAAESEAHAPVMWYPQFMHHRCPSLNVTSNDERRACANRSLRVSREFDYCRHAEWNPEVLEFDEKASRVTRAIMDACHLDYKTTTAEEMDECDPRLACLKCSWGSRCDGERKVRVWTWRDAVQHCLSVHHGDGLVTWECLSKADTLEARRLDALECTKRNFITPQKEKKWRCMRCRDTPKDTGRMDWDSLTEHFRLHPTHGDANDMDNKEGKLYYRDMDVFPREGPPVKMVPAKTEKWSSWIVRKRDKANPFYMLMRGLSTSPST
;
A
#
# COMPACT_ATOMS: atom_id res chain seq x y z
N MET A 1 -64.61 -20.52 -13.93
CA MET A 1 -63.81 -21.40 -14.79
C MET A 1 -62.71 -20.55 -15.38
N ASP A 2 -61.49 -20.84 -14.92
CA ASP A 2 -60.21 -20.80 -15.62
C ASP A 2 -59.98 -19.74 -16.71
N SER A 3 -58.94 -18.93 -16.51
CA SER A 3 -57.79 -18.92 -17.44
C SER A 3 -56.64 -18.08 -16.89
N GLU A 4 -55.52 -18.74 -16.65
CA GLU A 4 -54.18 -18.19 -16.35
C GLU A 4 -53.69 -17.19 -17.42
N PRO A 5 -52.64 -16.40 -17.08
CA PRO A 5 -51.55 -16.24 -18.03
C PRO A 5 -50.14 -16.42 -17.44
N SER A 6 -49.40 -17.33 -18.08
CA SER A 6 -47.98 -17.28 -18.50
C SER A 6 -46.91 -16.57 -17.64
N LYS A 7 -45.96 -17.41 -17.18
CA LYS A 7 -44.62 -17.06 -16.65
C LYS A 7 -43.75 -16.32 -17.68
N PRO A 8 -42.84 -15.42 -17.22
CA PRO A 8 -41.60 -15.12 -17.92
C PRO A 8 -40.39 -15.83 -17.30
N THR A 9 -39.48 -16.15 -18.21
CA THR A 9 -38.23 -16.92 -18.12
C THR A 9 -37.16 -16.31 -17.21
N ARG A 10 -36.55 -17.17 -16.37
CA ARG A 10 -35.28 -16.96 -15.66
C ARG A 10 -34.11 -17.00 -16.66
N THR A 11 -33.21 -16.03 -16.58
CA THR A 11 -31.86 -16.10 -17.16
C THR A 11 -30.81 -15.72 -16.11
N ILE A 12 -30.20 -16.77 -15.56
CA ILE A 12 -28.80 -16.98 -15.16
C ILE A 12 -27.90 -15.73 -15.06
N LEU A 13 -27.53 -15.37 -13.84
CA LEU A 13 -26.35 -14.57 -13.50
C LEU A 13 -25.63 -15.32 -12.38
N ASP A 14 -24.59 -16.07 -12.76
CA ASP A 14 -23.66 -16.71 -11.85
C ASP A 14 -22.28 -16.76 -12.52
N TYR A 15 -21.21 -16.62 -11.72
CA TYR A 15 -19.78 -16.56 -12.07
C TYR A 15 -19.19 -15.18 -12.42
N PHE A 16 -18.53 -14.54 -11.42
CA PHE A 16 -17.06 -14.32 -11.39
C PHE A 16 -16.66 -13.49 -10.15
N CYS A 17 -16.25 -14.14 -9.04
CA CYS A 17 -15.34 -13.53 -8.06
C CYS A 17 -14.75 -14.57 -7.08
N LYS A 18 -13.70 -15.31 -7.46
CA LYS A 18 -12.80 -16.03 -6.53
C LYS A 18 -11.40 -16.22 -7.13
N ALA A 19 -10.46 -15.39 -6.70
CA ALA A 19 -8.99 -15.56 -6.68
C ALA A 19 -8.43 -14.21 -6.17
N THR A 20 -7.70 -14.09 -5.07
CA THR A 20 -6.51 -14.84 -4.66
C THR A 20 -6.13 -14.37 -3.26
N LEU A 21 -5.82 -15.28 -2.33
CA LEU A 21 -4.73 -15.11 -1.37
C LEU A 21 -4.42 -16.45 -0.70
N THR A 22 -3.15 -16.83 -0.81
CA THR A 22 -2.29 -17.58 0.13
C THR A 22 -1.56 -18.75 -0.53
N ARG A 23 -0.24 -18.57 -0.63
CA ARG A 23 0.73 -19.58 -1.03
C ARG A 23 1.63 -19.75 0.19
N ALA A 24 1.38 -20.79 0.98
CA ALA A 24 2.32 -21.31 1.96
C ALA A 24 2.70 -22.73 1.53
N THR A 25 4.01 -22.93 1.60
CA THR A 25 4.80 -24.16 1.65
C THR A 25 4.04 -25.43 2.05
N ASP A 26 4.21 -26.51 1.29
CA ASP A 26 4.93 -27.67 1.80
C ASP A 26 5.24 -28.71 0.72
N ASN A 27 6.44 -29.29 0.88
CA ASN A 27 7.01 -30.40 0.15
C ASN A 27 6.26 -31.71 0.44
N ALA A 28 6.03 -32.52 -0.59
CA ALA A 28 6.04 -33.98 -0.46
C ALA A 28 6.39 -34.64 -1.80
N ASN A 29 7.28 -35.62 -1.69
CA ASN A 29 7.90 -36.42 -2.75
C ASN A 29 6.90 -37.20 -3.61
N ASP A 30 7.26 -37.42 -4.88
CA ASP A 30 7.16 -38.79 -5.41
C ASP A 30 8.22 -39.09 -6.49
N THR A 31 8.72 -40.32 -6.42
CA THR A 31 9.96 -40.84 -7.00
C THR A 31 9.76 -41.60 -8.32
N GLN A 32 10.74 -41.54 -9.24
CA GLN A 32 11.19 -42.60 -10.18
C GLN A 32 12.34 -42.02 -11.06
N SER A 33 13.44 -42.65 -11.44
CA SER A 33 14.21 -43.83 -11.04
C SER A 33 15.52 -43.86 -11.88
N LYS A 34 16.59 -44.49 -11.35
CA LYS A 34 17.84 -45.00 -12.02
C LYS A 34 18.91 -43.94 -12.34
N SER A 35 20.21 -44.07 -12.00
CA SER A 35 21.11 -45.22 -11.75
C SER A 35 22.37 -44.78 -10.95
N GLY A 36 22.88 -45.61 -10.03
CA GLY A 36 24.10 -45.38 -9.20
C GLY A 36 25.46 -45.63 -9.90
N PRO A 37 26.60 -45.95 -9.21
CA PRO A 37 26.78 -46.19 -7.76
C PRO A 37 28.07 -45.60 -7.08
N CYS A 38 28.16 -45.81 -5.74
CA CYS A 38 29.37 -46.02 -4.88
C CYS A 38 30.31 -44.82 -4.58
N LEU A 39 30.77 -44.49 -3.35
CA LEU A 39 31.13 -45.25 -2.12
C LEU A 39 31.16 -44.31 -0.86
N GLU A 40 30.87 -44.89 0.32
CA GLU A 40 31.51 -44.74 1.67
C GLU A 40 32.08 -43.38 2.16
N ALA A 41 32.03 -42.93 3.42
CA ALA A 41 31.52 -43.43 4.71
C ALA A 41 31.74 -42.32 5.81
N PHE A 42 31.21 -42.59 7.02
CA PHE A 42 31.55 -42.04 8.35
C PHE A 42 31.02 -40.66 8.81
N ALA A 43 30.08 -40.72 9.76
CA ALA A 43 29.92 -39.80 10.90
C ALA A 43 30.94 -40.21 12.02
N PRO A 44 31.17 -39.41 13.11
CA PRO A 44 30.16 -39.20 14.16
C PRO A 44 30.18 -37.84 14.90
N ASP A 45 29.00 -37.48 15.42
CA ASP A 45 28.67 -37.18 16.83
C ASP A 45 29.59 -36.29 17.72
N ALA A 46 29.02 -35.26 18.36
CA ALA A 46 29.06 -35.08 19.82
C ALA A 46 28.45 -33.75 20.33
N SER A 47 27.52 -33.93 21.26
CA SER A 47 26.93 -33.06 22.28
C SER A 47 27.86 -32.22 23.19
N ARG A 48 27.31 -31.13 23.75
CA ARG A 48 27.38 -30.60 25.16
C ARG A 48 27.15 -29.07 25.13
N GLY A 49 26.39 -28.37 25.99
CA GLY A 49 25.74 -28.68 27.27
C GLY A 49 26.30 -27.81 28.42
N ARG A 50 25.44 -26.95 29.02
CA ARG A 50 25.58 -26.19 30.30
C ARG A 50 26.58 -25.01 30.31
N SER A 51 26.49 -23.93 31.10
CA SER A 51 25.75 -23.43 32.30
C SER A 51 26.15 -21.92 32.41
N GLY A 52 25.40 -20.95 32.94
CA GLY A 52 24.84 -20.82 34.29
C GLY A 52 25.74 -19.90 35.16
N ASP A 53 25.13 -18.82 35.69
CA ASP A 53 25.51 -18.01 36.88
C ASP A 53 26.66 -16.99 36.70
N ASP A 54 26.76 -15.83 37.34
CA ASP A 54 25.87 -14.88 38.07
C ASP A 54 26.79 -13.65 38.39
N ASP A 55 26.19 -12.57 38.91
CA ASP A 55 26.81 -11.53 39.76
C ASP A 55 27.48 -10.26 39.18
N ASN A 56 26.67 -9.18 39.22
CA ASN A 56 26.77 -8.07 40.20
C ASN A 56 27.57 -6.77 39.89
N GLU A 57 26.86 -5.67 40.17
CA GLU A 57 27.27 -4.36 40.75
C GLU A 57 27.98 -3.23 39.96
N LYS A 58 27.17 -2.18 39.70
CA LYS A 58 27.36 -0.73 39.94
C LYS A 58 28.78 -0.15 40.09
N LYS A 59 29.06 0.94 39.35
CA LYS A 59 29.51 2.24 39.91
C LYS A 59 29.46 3.40 38.91
N GLU A 60 29.22 4.59 39.48
CA GLU A 60 29.09 5.94 38.93
C GLU A 60 30.46 6.65 38.75
N GLY A 61 30.45 7.78 38.03
CA GLY A 61 31.49 8.85 38.02
C GLY A 61 32.20 9.00 36.66
N GLU A 62 31.83 9.96 35.80
CA GLU A 62 32.24 11.40 35.76
C GLU A 62 33.57 11.62 35.00
N ASP A 63 33.44 12.38 33.89
CA ASP A 63 34.34 13.45 33.38
C ASP A 63 35.78 13.08 32.95
N GLU A 64 36.40 13.54 31.85
CA GLU A 64 36.34 14.82 31.11
C GLU A 64 37.15 14.66 29.78
N GLU A 65 36.80 15.48 28.78
CA GLU A 65 37.66 16.16 27.76
C GLU A 65 38.37 15.46 26.57
N GLY A 66 38.26 16.14 25.41
CA GLY A 66 39.23 16.15 24.30
C GLY A 66 38.69 15.66 22.95
N GLU A 67 37.99 16.49 22.17
CA GLU A 67 38.51 17.27 21.03
C GLU A 67 38.40 16.57 19.65
N ASP A 68 37.62 17.22 18.78
CA ASP A 68 37.88 17.52 17.38
C ASP A 68 37.51 16.59 16.20
N GLU A 69 36.71 17.23 15.33
CA GLU A 69 36.74 17.26 13.86
C GLU A 69 36.01 16.19 13.01
N GLU A 70 34.93 16.69 12.37
CA GLU A 70 34.55 16.58 10.95
C GLU A 70 34.94 15.29 10.18
N ASN A 71 33.96 14.57 9.61
CA ASN A 71 33.58 14.82 8.20
C ASN A 71 32.54 13.81 7.63
N ASP A 72 31.61 14.36 6.84
CA ASP A 72 30.90 13.86 5.66
C ASP A 72 30.16 12.50 5.65
N GLY A 73 28.83 12.59 5.79
CA GLY A 73 27.86 11.60 5.35
C GLY A 73 27.35 11.86 3.93
N ASP A 74 27.80 11.05 2.98
CA ASP A 74 27.31 11.03 1.59
C ASP A 74 26.04 10.16 1.48
N LEU A 75 24.87 10.80 1.47
CA LEU A 75 23.56 10.18 1.19
C LEU A 75 23.05 10.64 -0.19
N HIS A 76 23.04 9.71 -1.15
CA HIS A 76 22.38 9.89 -2.45
C HIS A 76 20.86 9.99 -2.28
N VAL A 77 20.28 11.17 -2.56
CA VAL A 77 18.84 11.36 -2.76
C VAL A 77 18.58 11.72 -4.22
N TYR A 78 17.67 10.96 -4.84
CA TYR A 78 17.08 11.24 -6.15
C TYR A 78 16.34 12.58 -6.11
N GLY A 79 16.80 13.56 -6.91
CA GLY A 79 16.08 14.81 -7.16
C GLY A 79 14.86 14.57 -8.03
N SER A 80 13.67 14.60 -7.42
CA SER A 80 12.42 14.92 -8.11
C SER A 80 12.15 16.41 -7.92
N LEU A 81 12.09 17.16 -9.02
CA LEU A 81 11.62 18.55 -9.03
C LEU A 81 10.18 18.58 -8.49
N LYS A 82 10.00 18.98 -7.23
CA LYS A 82 8.73 19.48 -6.71
C LYS A 82 8.74 21.00 -6.81
N ARG A 83 7.86 21.55 -7.64
CA ARG A 83 7.48 22.98 -7.58
C ARG A 83 6.73 23.18 -6.26
N GLY A 84 7.29 23.98 -5.36
CA GLY A 84 6.62 24.41 -4.14
C GLY A 84 5.59 25.49 -4.45
N TRP A 85 4.36 25.28 -3.98
CA TRP A 85 3.40 26.34 -3.71
C TRP A 85 3.54 26.69 -2.23
N SER A 86 3.87 27.94 -1.93
CA SER A 86 3.80 28.54 -0.60
C SER A 86 2.39 29.10 -0.38
N GLU A 87 1.65 28.55 0.58
CA GLU A 87 0.47 29.20 1.14
C GLU A 87 0.93 30.02 2.35
N ASP A 88 1.07 31.33 2.15
CA ASP A 88 1.20 32.29 3.24
C ASP A 88 -0.21 32.60 3.78
N THR A 89 -0.43 32.24 5.04
CA THR A 89 -1.58 32.69 5.83
C THR A 89 -1.22 34.01 6.53
N GLU A 90 -1.72 35.13 6.03
CA GLU A 90 -1.74 36.39 6.79
C GLU A 90 -3.05 36.52 7.57
N GLU A 91 -2.92 36.55 8.89
CA GLU A 91 -3.88 37.10 9.83
C GLU A 91 -3.95 38.62 9.66
N ILE A 92 -5.15 39.17 9.43
CA ILE A 92 -5.42 40.58 9.73
C ILE A 92 -6.71 40.66 10.54
N SER A 93 -6.52 40.98 11.82
CA SER A 93 -7.51 41.53 12.74
C SER A 93 -7.75 43.01 12.39
N GLY A 94 -9.02 43.42 12.38
CA GLY A 94 -9.40 44.82 12.14
C GLY A 94 -10.81 45.08 12.63
N GLN A 95 -10.91 45.79 13.74
CA GLN A 95 -12.12 46.14 14.47
C GLN A 95 -12.99 47.16 13.70
N SER A 96 -14.27 47.13 14.08
CA SER A 96 -15.39 48.00 13.71
C SER A 96 -15.16 49.50 13.98
N GLU A 97 -15.78 50.36 13.15
CA GLU A 97 -16.45 51.58 13.64
C GLU A 97 -17.54 52.08 12.66
N ILE A 98 -18.79 52.08 13.17
CA ILE A 98 -19.83 53.12 13.14
C ILE A 98 -19.98 53.99 11.86
N ALA A 99 -21.15 53.91 11.19
CA ALA A 99 -22.11 55.02 11.11
C ALA A 99 -23.31 54.69 10.20
N SER A 100 -24.49 54.85 10.79
CA SER A 100 -25.82 54.95 10.21
C SER A 100 -26.01 56.17 9.29
N GLU A 101 -26.74 56.03 8.18
CA GLU A 101 -27.84 56.95 7.85
C GLU A 101 -28.74 56.47 6.70
N LYS A 102 -29.96 57.03 6.73
CA LYS A 102 -31.21 56.66 6.06
C LYS A 102 -31.30 57.12 4.60
N LEU A 103 -32.43 56.72 4.00
CA LEU A 103 -33.15 57.23 2.80
C LEU A 103 -33.01 56.24 1.63
N GLY A 104 -34.07 55.70 1.02
CA GLY A 104 -35.45 56.12 0.96
C GLY A 104 -35.90 56.04 -0.50
N ILE A 105 -36.92 55.22 -0.76
CA ILE A 105 -37.93 55.38 -1.83
C ILE A 105 -37.59 54.91 -3.27
N SER A 106 -38.55 54.11 -3.77
CA SER A 106 -39.08 53.98 -5.14
C SER A 106 -38.56 52.88 -6.08
N SER A 107 -39.46 51.91 -6.33
CA SER A 107 -39.73 51.35 -7.66
C SER A 107 -40.38 52.44 -8.55
N PRO A 108 -40.29 52.35 -9.89
CA PRO A 108 -41.37 51.65 -10.61
C PRO A 108 -41.00 50.99 -11.97
N SER A 109 -41.72 49.89 -12.26
CA SER A 109 -42.48 49.62 -13.50
C SER A 109 -41.80 49.75 -14.88
N SER A 110 -41.66 48.63 -15.61
CA SER A 110 -42.59 48.17 -16.67
C SER A 110 -42.26 48.72 -18.06
N PHE A 111 -41.96 47.82 -19.00
CA PHE A 111 -42.36 47.97 -20.40
C PHE A 111 -42.59 46.58 -21.01
N ASP A 112 -43.85 46.32 -21.33
CA ASP A 112 -44.32 45.29 -22.25
C ASP A 112 -44.07 45.71 -23.70
N ALA A 113 -43.84 44.74 -24.59
CA ALA A 113 -44.52 44.62 -25.89
C ALA A 113 -44.09 43.34 -26.64
N SER A 114 -45.01 42.38 -26.70
CA SER A 114 -45.10 41.29 -27.69
C SER A 114 -45.38 41.84 -29.11
N ILE A 115 -45.11 41.07 -30.19
CA ILE A 115 -46.02 40.67 -31.29
C ILE A 115 -45.35 39.61 -32.22
N GLU A 116 -46.01 38.44 -32.33
CA GLU A 116 -46.29 37.49 -33.45
C GLU A 116 -45.44 37.47 -34.75
N ALA A 117 -44.89 36.33 -35.23
CA ALA A 117 -45.44 35.08 -35.83
C ALA A 117 -45.53 35.12 -37.38
N SER A 118 -45.01 34.07 -38.06
CA SER A 118 -45.61 33.36 -39.22
C SER A 118 -44.62 32.41 -39.94
N SER A 119 -45.07 31.17 -40.19
CA SER A 119 -44.49 30.17 -41.13
C SER A 119 -44.94 30.45 -42.58
N PRO A 120 -44.35 29.79 -43.62
CA PRO A 120 -44.95 28.54 -44.14
C PRO A 120 -43.97 27.53 -44.83
N THR A 121 -44.43 26.29 -45.01
CA THR A 121 -43.97 25.25 -45.99
C THR A 121 -44.93 25.24 -47.21
N PRO A 122 -44.95 24.33 -48.24
CA PRO A 122 -44.16 23.11 -48.59
C PRO A 122 -43.85 22.90 -50.12
N ALA A 123 -43.25 21.73 -50.49
CA ALA A 123 -43.44 20.89 -51.73
C ALA A 123 -42.13 20.17 -52.15
N GLU A 124 -41.98 18.84 -51.99
CA GLU A 124 -42.35 17.70 -52.88
C GLU A 124 -41.64 17.61 -54.25
N ASN A 125 -40.75 16.60 -54.41
CA ASN A 125 -40.91 15.46 -55.35
C ASN A 125 -39.66 14.54 -55.42
N THR A 126 -39.92 13.24 -55.30
CA THR A 126 -39.08 12.07 -55.64
C THR A 126 -39.47 11.58 -57.07
N PRO A 127 -39.06 10.41 -57.63
CA PRO A 127 -37.94 9.46 -57.40
C PRO A 127 -37.31 8.96 -58.76
N LEU A 128 -36.66 7.77 -58.72
CA LEU A 128 -36.38 6.79 -59.80
C LEU A 128 -34.91 6.74 -60.25
N THR A 129 -34.19 5.62 -60.44
CA THR A 129 -34.35 4.17 -60.16
C THR A 129 -33.02 3.48 -60.53
N SER A 130 -32.78 2.27 -59.97
CA SER A 130 -32.04 1.08 -60.51
C SER A 130 -30.99 1.26 -61.64
N SER A 131 -29.88 0.52 -61.69
CA SER A 131 -29.85 -0.96 -61.71
C SER A 131 -28.41 -1.49 -61.59
N GLN A 132 -28.31 -2.68 -61.00
CA GLN A 132 -27.18 -3.61 -61.01
C GLN A 132 -26.97 -4.21 -62.41
N VAL A 133 -25.71 -4.52 -62.81
CA VAL A 133 -25.22 -5.77 -63.47
C VAL A 133 -23.68 -5.73 -63.37
N ASN A 134 -22.94 -6.58 -62.66
CA ASN A 134 -22.58 -8.01 -62.77
C ASN A 134 -21.50 -8.38 -63.83
N ASN A 135 -20.45 -9.05 -63.33
CA ASN A 135 -19.62 -10.12 -63.91
C ASN A 135 -18.44 -9.89 -64.89
N GLY A 136 -17.37 -10.64 -64.59
CA GLY A 136 -16.58 -11.45 -65.54
C GLY A 136 -15.22 -10.86 -65.95
N SER A 137 -14.11 -11.20 -65.29
CA SER A 137 -13.24 -12.35 -65.59
C SER A 137 -12.74 -12.41 -67.04
N GLN A 138 -11.46 -12.09 -67.29
CA GLN A 138 -10.57 -12.97 -68.05
C GLN A 138 -9.09 -12.57 -67.99
N THR A 139 -8.30 -13.61 -67.80
CA THR A 139 -6.86 -13.77 -67.79
C THR A 139 -6.24 -13.49 -69.16
N GLN A 140 -5.04 -12.88 -69.22
CA GLN A 140 -3.94 -13.41 -70.04
C GLN A 140 -2.60 -12.76 -69.69
N LYS A 141 -1.61 -13.65 -69.52
CA LYS A 141 -0.17 -13.39 -69.38
C LYS A 141 0.39 -12.80 -70.67
N ASN A 142 1.42 -11.97 -70.54
CA ASN A 142 2.65 -12.12 -71.32
C ASN A 142 3.82 -11.49 -70.57
N ASP A 143 4.90 -12.25 -70.55
CA ASP A 143 6.12 -12.09 -69.79
C ASP A 143 7.05 -11.03 -70.39
N ALA A 144 7.75 -10.30 -69.52
CA ALA A 144 9.07 -9.74 -69.81
C ALA A 144 9.85 -9.64 -68.50
N GLU A 145 10.83 -10.53 -68.35
CA GLU A 145 11.83 -10.55 -67.29
C GLU A 145 12.67 -9.26 -67.33
N ASP A 146 12.89 -8.63 -66.18
CA ASP A 146 14.21 -8.08 -65.88
C ASP A 146 14.50 -8.17 -64.37
N THR A 147 15.41 -9.08 -64.06
CA THR A 147 15.97 -9.34 -62.74
C THR A 147 16.93 -8.22 -62.34
N SER A 148 16.58 -7.43 -61.33
CA SER A 148 17.56 -6.64 -60.58
C SER A 148 17.44 -6.90 -59.07
N SER A 149 18.47 -7.57 -58.57
CA SER A 149 18.76 -7.91 -57.18
C SER A 149 18.67 -6.71 -56.25
N LYS A 150 17.66 -6.69 -55.37
CA LYS A 150 17.61 -5.79 -54.20
C LYS A 150 18.63 -6.24 -53.16
N LEU A 151 19.68 -5.45 -52.93
CA LEU A 151 20.45 -5.53 -51.70
C LEU A 151 19.55 -5.18 -50.50
N PRO A 152 19.64 -5.91 -49.37
CA PRO A 152 18.83 -5.61 -48.20
C PRO A 152 19.21 -4.24 -47.63
N PRO A 153 18.23 -3.46 -47.13
CA PRO A 153 18.51 -2.15 -46.57
C PRO A 153 19.40 -2.32 -45.33
N VAL A 154 20.47 -1.53 -45.27
CA VAL A 154 21.34 -1.41 -44.08
C VAL A 154 20.44 -1.11 -42.88
N LYS A 155 20.37 -2.06 -41.93
CA LYS A 155 19.59 -1.91 -40.70
C LYS A 155 20.13 -0.67 -39.97
N LYS A 156 19.32 0.38 -39.84
CA LYS A 156 19.63 1.53 -38.98
C LYS A 156 19.75 1.01 -37.54
N LEU A 157 20.88 1.30 -36.90
CA LEU A 157 21.14 0.95 -35.50
C LEU A 157 20.04 1.54 -34.61
N LYS A 158 19.36 0.67 -33.86
CA LYS A 158 18.34 1.06 -32.89
C LYS A 158 19.05 1.67 -31.68
N ILE A 159 18.84 2.95 -31.41
CA ILE A 159 19.41 3.64 -30.25
C ILE A 159 18.57 3.25 -29.03
N THR A 160 19.16 2.49 -28.11
CA THR A 160 18.59 2.11 -26.80
C THR A 160 19.31 2.86 -25.69
N SER A 161 18.75 2.88 -24.47
CA SER A 161 19.45 3.36 -23.26
C SER A 161 20.81 2.67 -23.06
N GLU A 162 20.92 1.42 -23.51
CA GLU A 162 22.12 0.58 -23.42
C GLU A 162 23.23 0.99 -24.41
N ASN A 163 22.90 1.69 -25.51
CA ASN A 163 23.85 2.14 -26.54
C ASN A 163 24.26 3.62 -26.35
N GLY A 164 23.69 4.32 -25.36
CA GLY A 164 23.91 5.76 -25.13
C GLY A 164 25.36 6.11 -24.79
N ARG A 165 26.05 5.21 -24.07
CA ARG A 165 27.45 5.37 -23.66
C ARG A 165 28.44 5.33 -24.84
N GLU A 166 28.14 4.54 -25.88
CA GLU A 166 28.98 4.46 -27.09
C GLU A 166 28.91 5.76 -27.91
N LEU A 167 27.79 6.48 -27.85
CA LEU A 167 27.58 7.74 -28.56
C LEU A 167 28.09 8.96 -27.77
N ALA A 168 27.94 8.97 -26.44
CA ALA A 168 28.40 10.05 -25.56
C ALA A 168 29.94 10.21 -25.54
N LEU A 169 30.67 9.10 -25.73
CA LEU A 169 32.12 9.09 -25.73
C LEU A 169 32.75 9.27 -27.15
N ARG A 170 31.92 9.47 -28.18
CA ARG A 170 32.43 9.79 -29.53
C ARG A 170 32.58 11.31 -29.65
N PRO A 171 33.71 11.82 -30.19
CA PRO A 171 33.81 13.23 -30.51
C PRO A 171 32.73 13.59 -31.55
N VAL A 172 32.02 14.70 -31.30
CA VAL A 172 31.04 15.27 -32.23
C VAL A 172 31.79 15.63 -33.52
N PRO A 173 31.38 15.14 -34.71
CA PRO A 173 31.92 15.68 -35.95
C PRO A 173 31.53 17.15 -36.00
N GLY A 174 32.54 18.03 -36.02
CA GLY A 174 32.36 19.47 -36.02
C GLY A 174 31.23 19.89 -36.96
N ARG A 175 30.32 20.73 -36.43
CA ARG A 175 29.21 21.33 -37.14
C ARG A 175 29.75 21.86 -38.48
N ARG A 176 29.42 21.23 -39.61
CA ARG A 176 29.69 21.84 -40.93
C ARG A 176 28.86 23.11 -40.98
N VAL A 177 29.51 24.24 -40.72
CA VAL A 177 28.98 25.56 -41.03
C VAL A 177 28.68 25.55 -42.52
N LYS A 178 27.40 25.66 -42.86
CA LYS A 178 26.93 25.78 -44.23
C LYS A 178 27.45 27.11 -44.76
N ARG A 179 28.60 27.09 -45.44
CA ARG A 179 29.04 28.23 -46.26
C ARG A 179 28.03 28.36 -47.40
N GLU A 180 27.33 29.48 -47.44
CA GLU A 180 26.60 29.90 -48.63
C GLU A 180 27.58 30.01 -49.80
N ARG A 181 27.20 29.39 -50.91
CA ARG A 181 27.97 29.39 -52.14
C ARG A 181 27.34 30.43 -53.06
N THR A 182 28.02 31.54 -53.23
CA THR A 182 27.80 32.45 -54.36
C THR A 182 28.28 31.79 -55.65
N GLU A 183 27.62 32.18 -56.74
CA GLU A 183 27.72 31.64 -58.09
C GLU A 183 29.07 31.99 -58.76
N ASP A 184 29.33 31.29 -59.87
CA ASP A 184 30.39 31.49 -60.86
C ASP A 184 31.73 30.75 -60.67
N ALA A 185 31.82 29.56 -61.30
CA ALA A 185 32.92 29.16 -62.18
C ALA A 185 32.66 27.77 -62.80
N GLU A 186 32.86 27.67 -64.11
CA GLU A 186 32.62 26.54 -65.00
C GLU A 186 33.38 25.27 -64.61
N ILE A 187 32.68 24.12 -64.60
CA ILE A 187 33.24 22.79 -64.38
C ILE A 187 33.31 22.06 -65.72
N VAL A 188 34.53 21.86 -66.21
CA VAL A 188 34.83 20.87 -67.26
C VAL A 188 34.63 19.47 -66.68
N SER A 189 33.78 18.69 -67.33
CA SER A 189 33.34 17.37 -66.89
C SER A 189 34.48 16.34 -66.96
N ALA A 190 34.89 15.80 -65.81
CA ALA A 190 35.58 14.52 -65.74
C ALA A 190 34.59 13.47 -65.21
N ARG A 191 34.20 12.55 -66.09
CA ARG A 191 33.34 11.39 -65.75
C ARG A 191 34.03 10.52 -64.68
N PRO A 192 33.31 10.01 -63.67
CA PRO A 192 33.89 9.04 -62.75
C PRO A 192 34.04 7.70 -63.46
N LEU A 193 35.29 7.28 -63.69
CA LEU A 193 35.63 5.93 -64.12
C LEU A 193 35.12 4.92 -63.08
N ARG A 194 33.98 4.29 -63.38
CA ARG A 194 33.64 2.98 -62.83
C ARG A 194 34.55 1.95 -63.50
N GLY A 195 35.57 1.52 -62.78
CA GLY A 195 36.47 0.46 -63.19
C GLY A 195 37.15 -0.10 -61.95
N GLY A 196 36.84 -1.35 -61.62
CA GLY A 196 37.35 -2.02 -60.43
C GLY A 196 38.87 -2.11 -60.43
N ARG A 197 39.43 -1.94 -59.23
CA ARG A 197 40.56 -2.68 -58.66
C ARG A 197 40.61 -2.32 -57.18
N GLY A 198 40.61 -3.34 -56.32
CA GLY A 198 40.94 -3.23 -54.91
C GLY A 198 42.35 -2.68 -54.74
N ALA A 199 42.47 -1.37 -54.86
CA ALA A 199 43.62 -0.57 -54.48
C ALA A 199 42.95 0.56 -53.67
N LYS A 200 43.18 0.80 -52.38
CA LYS A 200 44.47 0.81 -51.68
C LYS A 200 44.29 0.79 -50.14
N LEU A 201 43.30 0.08 -49.56
CA LEU A 201 43.29 -0.11 -48.09
C LEU A 201 44.46 -1.01 -47.63
N GLY A 202 44.96 -1.87 -48.52
CA GLY A 202 46.22 -2.61 -48.32
C GLY A 202 47.49 -1.75 -48.48
N LEU A 203 47.38 -0.46 -48.83
CA LEU A 203 48.52 0.47 -48.82
C LEU A 203 48.63 1.25 -47.51
N LEU A 204 47.68 1.11 -46.58
CA LEU A 204 47.81 1.74 -45.27
C LEU A 204 49.14 1.31 -44.61
N PRO A 205 49.53 0.01 -44.60
CA PRO A 205 50.84 -0.40 -44.07
C PRO A 205 52.04 0.03 -44.94
N SER A 206 51.83 0.47 -46.18
CA SER A 206 52.90 0.94 -47.07
C SER A 206 53.16 2.44 -47.01
N LEU A 207 52.41 3.18 -46.19
CA LEU A 207 52.67 4.60 -45.92
C LEU A 207 53.85 4.74 -44.95
N PRO A 208 54.66 5.81 -45.05
CA PRO A 208 55.66 6.13 -44.04
C PRO A 208 55.04 6.24 -42.64
N LEU A 209 55.75 5.79 -41.62
CA LEU A 209 55.26 5.75 -40.24
C LEU A 209 54.81 7.12 -39.73
N ASP A 210 55.48 8.20 -40.15
CA ASP A 210 55.15 9.57 -39.75
C ASP A 210 53.74 9.98 -40.20
N VAL A 211 53.36 9.61 -41.44
CA VAL A 211 52.01 9.88 -41.98
C VAL A 211 50.97 9.02 -41.28
N LEU A 212 51.30 7.77 -40.96
CA LEU A 212 50.41 6.89 -40.23
C LEU A 212 50.14 7.39 -38.82
N PHE A 213 51.17 7.83 -38.12
CA PHE A 213 50.99 8.37 -36.77
C PHE A 213 50.25 9.71 -36.76
N GLU A 214 50.44 10.57 -37.77
CA GLU A 214 49.62 11.77 -37.92
C GLU A 214 48.15 11.42 -38.17
N ILE A 215 47.87 10.44 -39.03
CA ILE A 215 46.49 9.98 -39.22
C ILE A 215 45.92 9.43 -37.91
N PHE A 216 46.70 8.62 -37.19
CA PHE A 216 46.24 7.99 -35.95
C PHE A 216 46.05 9.00 -34.81
N SER A 217 46.76 10.12 -34.77
CA SER A 217 46.62 11.14 -33.72
C SER A 217 45.26 11.84 -33.74
N HIS A 218 44.57 11.86 -34.90
CA HIS A 218 43.23 12.45 -35.08
C HIS A 218 42.07 11.45 -34.90
N ILE A 219 42.37 10.18 -34.62
CA ILE A 219 41.34 9.15 -34.46
C ILE A 219 40.85 9.12 -33.01
N SER A 220 39.55 8.88 -32.79
CA SER A 220 38.98 8.74 -31.43
C SER A 220 39.73 7.64 -30.63
N PRO A 221 39.94 7.80 -29.30
CA PRO A 221 40.68 6.84 -28.48
C PRO A 221 40.20 5.38 -28.63
N LEU A 222 38.89 5.15 -28.63
CA LEU A 222 38.31 3.81 -28.79
C LEU A 222 38.64 3.18 -30.15
N SER A 223 38.68 3.98 -31.20
CA SER A 223 38.98 3.49 -32.55
C SER A 223 40.46 3.15 -32.72
N ILE A 224 41.37 3.86 -32.04
CA ILE A 224 42.80 3.49 -31.97
C ILE A 224 42.98 2.15 -31.24
N LEU A 225 42.28 1.97 -30.12
CA LEU A 225 42.27 0.69 -29.41
C LEU A 225 41.77 -0.45 -30.29
N ARG A 226 40.67 -0.25 -31.02
CA ARG A 226 40.15 -1.24 -31.99
C ARG A 226 41.15 -1.49 -33.11
N LEU A 227 41.79 -0.45 -33.64
CA LEU A 227 42.81 -0.56 -34.70
C LEU A 227 44.00 -1.42 -34.26
N SER A 228 44.51 -1.21 -33.05
CA SER A 228 45.60 -2.04 -32.46
C SER A 228 45.24 -3.52 -32.29
N ARG A 229 43.96 -3.89 -32.43
CA ARG A 229 43.46 -5.28 -32.33
C ARG A 229 43.18 -5.90 -33.70
N THR A 230 43.39 -5.18 -34.81
CA THR A 230 43.06 -5.66 -36.17
C THR A 230 44.14 -6.53 -36.81
N THR A 231 45.42 -6.14 -36.74
CA THR A 231 46.55 -6.90 -37.31
C THR A 231 47.74 -6.96 -36.33
N LYS A 232 48.64 -7.92 -36.52
CA LYS A 232 49.85 -8.06 -35.69
C LYS A 232 50.77 -6.84 -35.83
N ASP A 233 50.98 -6.36 -37.05
CA ASP A 233 51.86 -5.21 -37.33
C ASP A 233 51.32 -3.92 -36.69
N LEU A 234 50.00 -3.67 -36.77
CA LEU A 234 49.39 -2.51 -36.12
C LEU A 234 49.41 -2.62 -34.60
N ARG A 235 49.29 -3.83 -34.06
CA ARG A 235 49.42 -4.08 -32.62
C ARG A 235 50.84 -3.76 -32.15
N GLU A 236 51.85 -4.28 -32.86
CA GLU A 236 53.25 -4.04 -32.55
C GLU A 236 53.59 -2.55 -32.65
N LEU A 237 53.15 -1.89 -33.73
CA LEU A 237 53.36 -0.46 -33.95
C LEU A 237 52.67 0.39 -32.88
N LEU A 238 51.36 0.23 -32.64
CA LEU A 238 50.58 1.11 -31.77
C LEU A 238 50.82 0.87 -30.27
N LEU A 239 51.26 -0.33 -29.88
CA LEU A 239 51.59 -0.63 -28.48
C LEU A 239 53.07 -0.39 -28.17
N HIS A 240 53.91 -0.11 -29.17
CA HIS A 240 55.30 0.28 -28.94
C HIS A 240 55.39 1.68 -28.32
N ARG A 241 56.41 1.89 -27.46
CA ARG A 241 56.63 3.14 -26.72
C ARG A 241 56.73 4.39 -27.59
N SER A 242 57.23 4.25 -28.83
CA SER A 242 57.38 5.34 -29.80
C SER A 242 56.03 5.94 -30.23
N SER A 243 54.95 5.17 -30.12
CA SER A 243 53.60 5.56 -30.52
C SER A 243 52.80 6.20 -29.37
N SER A 244 53.43 6.43 -28.21
CA SER A 244 52.76 7.00 -27.04
C SER A 244 52.15 8.38 -27.29
N TYR A 245 52.77 9.20 -28.14
CA TYR A 245 52.23 10.53 -28.50
C TYR A 245 50.90 10.45 -29.25
N VAL A 246 50.70 9.39 -30.05
CA VAL A 246 49.45 9.15 -30.80
C VAL A 246 48.28 8.96 -29.83
N TRP A 247 48.50 8.16 -28.78
CA TRP A 247 47.50 7.95 -27.74
C TRP A 247 47.24 9.22 -26.92
N LYS A 248 48.28 9.99 -26.59
CA LYS A 248 48.13 11.27 -25.89
C LYS A 248 47.31 12.26 -26.72
N ALA A 249 47.64 12.43 -27.99
CA ALA A 249 46.92 13.32 -28.90
C ALA A 249 45.43 12.93 -29.03
N ALA A 250 45.15 11.63 -29.19
CA ALA A 250 43.79 11.14 -29.27
C ALA A 250 42.99 11.36 -27.97
N LEU A 251 43.60 11.13 -26.80
CA LEU A 251 42.95 11.34 -25.51
C LEU A 251 42.67 12.83 -25.24
N SER A 252 43.57 13.74 -25.67
CA SER A 252 43.38 15.19 -25.57
C SER A 252 42.21 15.72 -26.40
N SER A 253 41.70 14.94 -27.37
CA SER A 253 40.49 15.31 -28.13
C SER A 253 39.18 15.19 -27.34
N VAL A 254 39.22 14.55 -26.15
CA VAL A 254 38.05 14.34 -25.29
C VAL A 254 37.99 15.48 -24.26
N PRO A 255 36.94 16.31 -24.27
CA PRO A 255 36.79 17.42 -23.32
C PRO A 255 36.78 16.94 -21.86
N ASP A 256 37.48 17.68 -21.00
CA ASP A 256 37.52 17.52 -19.54
C ASP A 256 37.91 16.12 -19.02
N LEU A 257 38.46 15.26 -19.89
CA LEU A 257 38.92 13.93 -19.52
C LEU A 257 40.10 14.05 -18.53
N PRO A 258 40.01 13.43 -17.34
CA PRO A 258 41.14 13.41 -16.43
C PRO A 258 42.37 12.76 -17.06
N PRO A 259 43.58 13.26 -16.75
CA PRO A 259 44.82 12.68 -17.27
C PRO A 259 44.91 11.19 -16.91
N CYS A 260 45.62 10.42 -17.75
CA CYS A 260 45.88 9.02 -17.46
C CYS A 260 46.69 8.91 -16.15
N PRO A 261 46.26 8.05 -15.21
CA PRO A 261 47.04 7.76 -14.01
C PRO A 261 48.44 7.24 -14.35
N ASP A 262 49.44 7.61 -13.54
CA ASP A 262 50.83 7.21 -13.73
C ASP A 262 51.04 5.69 -13.57
N ASP A 263 50.15 5.01 -12.85
CA ASP A 263 50.16 3.55 -12.66
C ASP A 263 49.61 2.77 -13.87
N LEU A 264 49.06 3.45 -14.88
CA LEU A 264 48.42 2.83 -16.04
C LEU A 264 49.09 3.19 -17.36
N SER A 265 49.10 2.23 -18.29
CA SER A 265 49.45 2.51 -19.68
C SER A 265 48.29 3.19 -20.42
N LEU A 266 48.59 4.11 -21.34
CA LEU A 266 47.57 4.81 -22.15
C LEU A 266 46.60 3.86 -22.88
N PRO A 267 47.05 2.72 -23.47
CA PRO A 267 46.13 1.75 -24.07
C PRO A 267 45.20 1.08 -23.04
N PHE A 268 45.70 0.79 -21.84
CA PHE A 268 44.90 0.20 -20.76
C PHE A 268 43.88 1.21 -20.22
N TRP A 269 44.28 2.47 -20.02
CA TRP A 269 43.38 3.56 -19.64
C TRP A 269 42.27 3.74 -20.67
N THR A 270 42.63 3.74 -21.96
CA THR A 270 41.66 3.84 -23.05
C THR A 270 40.68 2.66 -23.04
N HIS A 271 41.17 1.44 -22.78
CA HIS A 271 40.33 0.25 -22.64
C HIS A 271 39.37 0.35 -21.43
N LEU A 272 39.86 0.83 -20.29
CA LEU A 272 39.06 0.99 -19.08
C LEU A 272 37.94 2.01 -19.26
N VAL A 273 38.25 3.19 -19.82
CA VAL A 273 37.28 4.29 -19.99
C VAL A 273 36.28 4.01 -21.10
N PHE A 274 36.76 3.70 -22.31
CA PHE A 274 35.96 3.78 -23.54
C PHE A 274 35.38 2.46 -24.03
N ASP A 275 35.96 1.31 -23.67
CA ASP A 275 35.48 0.03 -24.17
C ASP A 275 34.28 -0.49 -23.34
N HIS A 276 33.59 -1.49 -23.89
CA HIS A 276 32.42 -2.13 -23.29
C HIS A 276 32.60 -3.65 -23.12
N HIS A 277 33.82 -4.14 -23.31
CA HIS A 277 34.16 -5.53 -23.11
C HIS A 277 34.72 -5.76 -21.70
N CYS A 278 34.39 -6.91 -21.12
CA CYS A 278 35.02 -7.36 -19.89
C CYS A 278 36.52 -7.59 -20.12
N GLN A 279 37.38 -7.02 -19.27
CA GLN A 279 38.83 -7.15 -19.39
C GLN A 279 39.34 -8.60 -19.25
N ASN A 280 38.57 -9.49 -18.62
CA ASN A 280 38.97 -10.88 -18.39
C ASN A 280 38.38 -11.85 -19.42
N CYS A 281 37.08 -11.79 -19.70
CA CYS A 281 36.40 -12.76 -20.59
C CYS A 281 35.91 -12.16 -21.92
N LEU A 282 36.13 -10.87 -22.17
CA LEU A 282 35.70 -10.15 -23.38
C LEU A 282 34.20 -10.22 -23.69
N THR A 283 33.35 -10.56 -22.71
CA THR A 283 31.90 -10.39 -22.84
C THR A 283 31.58 -8.91 -23.07
N ASN A 284 30.69 -8.61 -24.02
CA ASN A 284 30.30 -7.25 -24.40
C ASN A 284 29.28 -6.63 -23.41
N ASN A 285 28.85 -5.39 -23.71
CA ASN A 285 27.82 -4.64 -22.98
C ASN A 285 28.10 -4.38 -21.49
N ILE A 286 29.38 -4.36 -21.10
CA ILE A 286 29.77 -3.94 -19.76
C ILE A 286 29.90 -2.42 -19.75
N LEU A 287 28.87 -1.74 -19.25
CA LEU A 287 28.81 -0.27 -19.25
C LEU A 287 29.55 0.37 -18.08
N ARG A 288 29.61 -0.27 -16.91
CA ARG A 288 30.26 0.32 -15.73
C ARG A 288 31.72 -0.13 -15.62
N CYS A 289 32.62 0.82 -15.39
CA CYS A 289 33.99 0.57 -14.93
C CYS A 289 34.14 1.08 -13.50
N ASP A 290 35.06 0.49 -12.77
CA ASP A 290 35.44 0.92 -11.44
C ASP A 290 36.81 1.62 -11.51
N PHE A 291 36.83 2.93 -11.30
CA PHE A 291 38.04 3.74 -11.34
C PHE A 291 38.91 3.59 -10.09
N VAL A 292 38.35 3.11 -8.99
CA VAL A 292 39.10 2.83 -7.75
C VAL A 292 39.83 1.50 -7.90
N LEU A 293 39.18 0.47 -8.43
CA LEU A 293 39.76 -0.85 -8.67
C LEU A 293 40.51 -0.96 -10.00
N ARG A 294 40.39 0.04 -10.88
CA ARG A 294 40.95 0.08 -12.26
C ARG A 294 40.46 -1.07 -13.15
N VAL A 295 39.24 -1.55 -12.93
CA VAL A 295 38.71 -2.73 -13.65
C VAL A 295 37.37 -2.50 -14.36
N ARG A 296 37.16 -3.26 -15.43
CA ARG A 296 35.87 -3.45 -16.12
C ARG A 296 35.58 -4.95 -16.22
N LEU A 297 34.76 -5.45 -15.29
CA LEU A 297 34.44 -6.87 -15.17
C LEU A 297 32.94 -7.14 -15.34
N CYS A 298 32.58 -8.28 -15.93
CA CYS A 298 31.23 -8.80 -15.83
C CYS A 298 31.01 -9.41 -14.42
N ASN A 299 29.75 -9.61 -14.01
CA ASN A 299 29.44 -10.17 -12.68
C ASN A 299 30.11 -11.55 -12.45
N LYS A 300 30.24 -12.38 -13.48
CA LYS A 300 30.91 -13.69 -13.39
C LYS A 300 32.40 -13.53 -13.07
N CYS A 301 33.10 -12.66 -13.80
CA CYS A 301 34.52 -12.41 -13.56
C CYS A 301 34.78 -11.65 -12.26
N ALA A 302 33.86 -10.78 -11.84
CA ALA A 302 33.94 -10.09 -10.56
C ALA A 302 33.98 -11.07 -9.39
N ASN A 303 33.17 -12.14 -9.42
CA ASN A 303 33.19 -13.17 -8.38
C ASN A 303 34.49 -13.99 -8.33
N ILE A 304 35.31 -13.95 -9.38
CA ILE A 304 36.59 -14.69 -9.47
C ILE A 304 37.77 -13.77 -9.14
N LYS A 305 37.70 -12.51 -9.56
CA LYS A 305 38.83 -11.57 -9.53
C LYS A 305 38.78 -10.54 -8.38
N LEU A 306 37.68 -10.49 -7.64
CA LEU A 306 37.49 -9.56 -6.52
C LEU A 306 37.27 -10.31 -5.21
N LEU A 307 37.87 -9.78 -4.13
CA LEU A 307 37.69 -10.25 -2.76
C LEU A 307 36.80 -9.27 -2.00
N ARG A 308 35.94 -9.78 -1.11
CA ARG A 308 35.04 -8.94 -0.30
C ARG A 308 35.81 -8.39 0.89
N HIS A 309 35.45 -7.19 1.34
CA HIS A 309 35.95 -6.63 2.59
C HIS A 309 35.71 -7.56 3.80
N THR A 310 34.59 -8.28 3.83
CA THR A 310 34.25 -9.23 4.90
C THR A 310 35.04 -10.54 4.83
N SER A 311 35.91 -10.72 3.83
CA SER A 311 36.78 -11.90 3.73
C SER A 311 38.10 -11.72 4.50
N PHE A 312 38.30 -10.54 5.11
CA PHE A 312 39.48 -10.21 5.92
C PHE A 312 39.06 -10.08 7.38
N ASP A 313 39.87 -10.63 8.28
CA ASP A 313 39.68 -10.57 9.73
C ASP A 313 40.27 -9.26 10.26
N SER A 314 39.43 -8.39 10.83
CA SER A 314 39.88 -7.12 11.40
C SER A 314 40.79 -7.28 12.61
N ASP A 315 40.80 -8.45 13.26
CA ASP A 315 41.59 -8.72 14.45
C ASP A 315 42.99 -9.24 14.09
N GLU A 316 43.20 -9.68 12.84
CA GLU A 316 44.50 -10.12 12.35
C GLU A 316 45.34 -8.94 11.82
N LYS A 317 46.56 -8.76 12.35
CA LYS A 317 47.47 -7.65 11.98
C LYS A 317 47.77 -7.57 10.48
N ARG A 318 47.90 -8.71 9.80
CA ARG A 318 48.15 -8.76 8.35
C ARG A 318 46.95 -8.25 7.55
N ASP A 319 45.76 -8.64 7.95
CA ASP A 319 44.51 -8.22 7.32
C ASP A 319 44.21 -6.74 7.58
N GLN A 320 44.53 -6.21 8.77
CA GLN A 320 44.48 -4.76 9.05
C GLN A 320 45.36 -3.96 8.07
N LEU A 321 46.57 -4.46 7.76
CA LEU A 321 47.46 -3.81 6.80
C LEU A 321 46.91 -3.87 5.37
N ILE A 322 46.32 -5.00 4.98
CA ILE A 322 45.64 -5.17 3.68
C ILE A 322 44.47 -4.19 3.54
N LEU A 323 43.62 -4.10 4.57
CA LEU A 323 42.47 -3.19 4.61
C LEU A 323 42.90 -1.71 4.49
N ALA A 324 44.05 -1.35 5.05
CA ALA A 324 44.55 0.02 5.04
C ALA A 324 45.40 0.39 3.81
N CYS A 325 46.06 -0.58 3.16
CA CYS A 325 47.05 -0.33 2.10
C CYS A 325 46.59 -0.71 0.68
N ILE A 326 45.34 -1.16 0.52
CA ILE A 326 44.74 -1.50 -0.79
C ILE A 326 43.47 -0.68 -1.03
N PRO A 327 43.19 -0.24 -2.26
CA PRO A 327 41.94 0.43 -2.58
C PRO A 327 40.74 -0.54 -2.53
N PHE A 328 39.73 -0.17 -1.75
CA PHE A 328 38.42 -0.84 -1.71
C PHE A 328 37.35 0.00 -2.39
N SER A 329 36.44 -0.65 -3.13
CA SER A 329 35.33 0.02 -3.81
C SER A 329 34.05 -0.79 -3.80
N ARG A 330 32.90 -0.10 -3.78
CA ARG A 330 31.57 -0.69 -3.96
C ARG A 330 31.32 -1.01 -5.44
N PHE A 331 31.89 -2.12 -5.90
CA PHE A 331 31.79 -2.55 -7.29
C PHE A 331 30.33 -2.69 -7.74
N ASN A 332 29.97 -2.00 -8.83
CA ASN A 332 28.63 -2.02 -9.44
C ASN A 332 27.47 -1.64 -8.49
N GLY A 333 27.73 -0.82 -7.47
CA GLY A 333 26.70 -0.35 -6.52
C GLY A 333 26.25 -1.41 -5.51
N ARG A 334 27.06 -2.45 -5.29
CA ARG A 334 26.81 -3.44 -4.23
C ARG A 334 27.01 -2.81 -2.84
N SER A 335 26.34 -3.36 -1.82
CA SER A 335 26.43 -2.89 -0.42
C SER A 335 27.79 -3.14 0.22
N VAL A 336 28.53 -4.15 -0.25
CA VAL A 336 29.84 -4.55 0.27
C VAL A 336 30.95 -4.00 -0.63
N SER A 337 32.06 -3.57 -0.02
CA SER A 337 33.27 -3.13 -0.73
C SER A 337 34.16 -4.32 -1.13
N TYR A 338 34.89 -4.16 -2.23
CA TYR A 338 35.75 -5.18 -2.80
C TYR A 338 37.15 -4.64 -3.06
N CYS A 339 38.16 -5.50 -3.01
CA CYS A 339 39.50 -5.26 -3.55
C CYS A 339 39.81 -6.27 -4.67
N THR A 340 40.85 -6.02 -5.47
CA THR A 340 41.27 -6.98 -6.50
C THR A 340 42.17 -8.06 -5.90
N VAL A 341 42.03 -9.31 -6.36
CA VAL A 341 42.93 -10.41 -5.96
C VAL A 341 44.38 -10.05 -6.28
N SER A 342 44.64 -9.41 -7.42
CA SER A 342 45.99 -9.01 -7.83
C SER A 342 46.61 -7.97 -6.92
N ASP A 343 45.85 -7.00 -6.40
CA ASP A 343 46.40 -5.99 -5.49
C ASP A 343 46.73 -6.63 -4.13
N ARG A 344 45.89 -7.57 -3.67
CA ARG A 344 46.14 -8.35 -2.44
C ARG A 344 47.41 -9.17 -2.56
N ASP A 345 47.51 -9.99 -3.59
CA ASP A 345 48.66 -10.90 -3.78
C ASP A 345 49.98 -10.12 -3.91
N LYS A 346 49.97 -8.97 -4.59
CA LYS A 346 51.15 -8.09 -4.70
C LYS A 346 51.55 -7.50 -3.35
N LEU A 347 50.60 -6.96 -2.57
CA LEU A 347 50.91 -6.39 -1.27
C LEU A 347 51.47 -7.44 -0.32
N VAL A 348 50.89 -8.66 -0.31
CA VAL A 348 51.38 -9.76 0.54
C VAL A 348 52.82 -10.13 0.17
N ALA A 349 53.13 -10.28 -1.11
CA ALA A 349 54.49 -10.59 -1.55
C ALA A 349 55.51 -9.50 -1.17
N GLU A 350 55.14 -8.22 -1.29
CA GLU A 350 55.99 -7.10 -0.92
C GLU A 350 56.17 -6.97 0.61
N LEU A 351 55.15 -7.32 1.40
CA LEU A 351 55.24 -7.37 2.86
C LEU A 351 56.12 -8.53 3.34
N GLU A 352 56.03 -9.70 2.70
CA GLU A 352 56.89 -10.86 2.99
C GLU A 352 58.37 -10.56 2.67
N GLU A 353 58.66 -9.84 1.59
CA GLU A 353 60.03 -9.42 1.24
C GLU A 353 60.63 -8.44 2.27
N LYS A 354 59.80 -7.69 2.97
CA LYS A 354 60.19 -6.67 3.95
C LYS A 354 60.06 -7.14 5.41
N GLU A 355 59.66 -8.39 5.64
CA GLU A 355 59.45 -8.96 6.96
C GLU A 355 60.81 -9.09 7.71
N GLY A 356 61.03 -8.24 8.74
CA GLY A 356 62.25 -8.24 9.57
C GLY A 356 62.93 -6.88 9.77
N LEU A 357 62.48 -5.82 9.09
CA LEU A 357 63.00 -4.44 9.22
C LEU A 357 61.88 -3.47 9.66
N PRO A 358 61.74 -3.16 10.97
CA PRO A 358 60.61 -2.41 11.50
C PRO A 358 60.45 -1.00 10.92
N ASP A 359 61.55 -0.27 10.75
CA ASP A 359 61.54 1.11 10.25
C ASP A 359 61.18 1.18 8.76
N GLU A 360 61.76 0.29 7.93
CA GLU A 360 61.43 0.19 6.49
C GLU A 360 59.98 -0.24 6.24
N THR A 361 59.43 -1.11 7.11
CA THR A 361 58.04 -1.58 7.00
C THR A 361 57.05 -0.45 7.28
N SER A 362 57.33 0.40 8.27
CA SER A 362 56.48 1.54 8.62
C SER A 362 56.46 2.60 7.52
N GLU A 363 57.63 2.97 6.97
CA GLU A 363 57.75 3.92 5.86
C GLU A 363 57.03 3.41 4.59
N PHE A 364 57.21 2.13 4.28
CA PHE A 364 56.52 1.47 3.15
C PHE A 364 54.99 1.49 3.30
N VAL A 365 54.47 1.18 4.50
CA VAL A 365 53.03 1.24 4.79
C VAL A 365 52.49 2.66 4.65
N GLN A 366 53.20 3.67 5.15
CA GLN A 366 52.81 5.07 5.00
C GLN A 366 52.79 5.50 3.52
N GLN A 367 53.81 5.10 2.75
CA GLN A 367 53.86 5.36 1.32
C GLN A 367 52.69 4.70 0.57
N ARG A 368 52.35 3.45 0.89
CA ARG A 368 51.21 2.73 0.30
C ARG A 368 49.87 3.38 0.65
N LYS A 369 49.66 3.77 1.92
CA LYS A 369 48.48 4.55 2.34
C LYS A 369 48.34 5.86 1.54
N ALA A 370 49.45 6.57 1.33
CA ALA A 370 49.46 7.79 0.51
C ALA A 370 49.10 7.50 -0.96
N GLN A 371 49.60 6.41 -1.55
CA GLN A 371 49.25 5.98 -2.91
C GLN A 371 47.76 5.62 -3.03
N VAL A 372 47.19 4.89 -2.06
CA VAL A 372 45.75 4.58 -2.03
C VAL A 372 44.93 5.87 -1.96
N LYS A 373 45.29 6.80 -1.08
CA LYS A 373 44.61 8.11 -0.96
C LYS A 373 44.68 8.90 -2.26
N ALA A 374 45.83 8.90 -2.95
CA ALA A 374 45.98 9.54 -4.26
C ALA A 374 45.08 8.87 -5.32
N ARG A 375 45.06 7.54 -5.39
CA ARG A 375 44.22 6.76 -6.32
C ARG A 375 42.73 6.99 -6.08
N LEU A 376 42.29 7.10 -4.83
CA LEU A 376 40.90 7.42 -4.48
C LEU A 376 40.51 8.82 -4.97
N LYS A 377 41.35 9.84 -4.72
CA LYS A 377 41.11 11.22 -5.18
C LYS A 377 41.03 11.29 -6.71
N GLU A 378 41.92 10.61 -7.42
CA GLU A 378 41.91 10.56 -8.87
C GLU A 378 40.69 9.81 -9.43
N ALA A 379 40.35 8.66 -8.84
CA ALA A 379 39.17 7.89 -9.20
C ALA A 379 37.89 8.71 -9.01
N GLN A 380 37.81 9.54 -7.96
CA GLN A 380 36.69 10.45 -7.73
C GLN A 380 36.56 11.49 -8.86
N LYS A 381 37.68 12.06 -9.34
CA LYS A 381 37.65 12.97 -10.51
C LYS A 381 37.15 12.25 -11.77
N CYS A 382 37.62 11.04 -12.01
CA CYS A 382 37.19 10.21 -13.15
C CYS A 382 35.70 9.84 -13.08
N LYS A 383 35.22 9.52 -11.87
CA LYS A 383 33.79 9.25 -11.63
C LYS A 383 32.95 10.50 -11.88
N LYS A 384 33.32 11.65 -11.31
CA LYS A 384 32.62 12.94 -11.51
C LYS A 384 32.53 13.31 -12.99
N TRP A 385 33.63 13.18 -13.74
CA TRP A 385 33.64 13.40 -15.18
C TRP A 385 32.69 12.44 -15.92
N LEU A 386 32.74 11.14 -15.61
CA LEU A 386 31.87 10.15 -16.27
C LEU A 386 30.39 10.39 -15.95
N ASP A 387 30.08 10.77 -14.71
CA ASP A 387 28.73 11.11 -14.27
C ASP A 387 28.23 12.37 -15.01
N SER A 388 29.07 13.40 -15.18
CA SER A 388 28.75 14.61 -15.96
C SER A 388 28.44 14.28 -17.43
N VAL A 389 29.33 13.54 -18.10
CA VAL A 389 29.14 13.15 -19.51
C VAL A 389 27.87 12.32 -19.69
N THR A 390 27.54 11.48 -18.71
CA THR A 390 26.32 10.67 -18.73
C THR A 390 25.08 11.55 -18.57
N LEU A 391 25.11 12.49 -17.63
CA LEU A 391 24.01 13.44 -17.38
C LEU A 391 23.76 14.37 -18.57
N ASP A 392 24.82 14.91 -19.19
CA ASP A 392 24.71 15.76 -20.37
C ASP A 392 24.01 15.01 -21.51
N ARG A 393 24.38 13.74 -21.72
CA ARG A 393 23.73 12.90 -22.73
C ARG A 393 22.27 12.59 -22.41
N GLU A 394 21.97 12.31 -21.15
CA GLU A 394 20.58 12.10 -20.71
C GLU A 394 19.73 13.35 -20.92
N THR A 395 20.29 14.53 -20.65
CA THR A 395 19.67 15.83 -20.90
C THR A 395 19.40 16.02 -22.40
N GLU A 396 20.41 15.82 -23.27
CA GLU A 396 20.20 15.89 -24.72
C GLU A 396 19.11 14.93 -25.23
N LEU A 397 19.06 13.72 -24.67
CA LEU A 397 18.04 12.73 -25.01
C LEU A 397 16.65 13.18 -24.54
N ASN A 398 16.54 13.78 -23.37
CA ASN A 398 15.29 14.32 -22.84
C ASN A 398 14.83 15.52 -23.66
N ASP A 399 15.70 16.46 -24.00
CA ASP A 399 15.38 17.60 -24.86
C ASP A 399 14.80 17.13 -26.22
N MET A 400 15.38 16.07 -26.80
CA MET A 400 14.85 15.48 -28.03
C MET A 400 13.49 14.78 -27.84
N ARG A 401 13.22 14.22 -26.65
CA ARG A 401 11.92 13.62 -26.31
C ARG A 401 10.86 14.70 -26.14
N ASP A 402 11.19 15.77 -25.43
CA ASP A 402 10.30 16.88 -25.13
C ASP A 402 9.96 17.63 -26.42
N ALA A 403 10.96 17.98 -27.24
CA ALA A 403 10.75 18.60 -28.54
C ALA A 403 9.86 17.74 -29.47
N ARG A 404 9.97 16.40 -29.37
CA ARG A 404 9.09 15.49 -30.11
C ARG A 404 7.68 15.48 -29.52
N ALA A 405 7.54 15.42 -28.21
CA ALA A 405 6.26 15.43 -27.52
C ALA A 405 5.49 16.71 -27.83
N ASP A 406 6.14 17.86 -27.77
CA ASP A 406 5.57 19.17 -28.11
C ASP A 406 5.11 19.23 -29.57
N ALA A 407 5.93 18.74 -30.50
CA ALA A 407 5.55 18.68 -31.91
C ALA A 407 4.34 17.76 -32.16
N ILE A 408 4.23 16.63 -31.44
CA ILE A 408 3.06 15.75 -31.51
C ILE A 408 1.85 16.43 -30.87
N ARG A 409 2.03 17.09 -29.72
CA ARG A 409 0.98 17.82 -29.00
C ARG A 409 0.38 18.91 -29.88
N ALA A 410 1.21 19.73 -30.52
CA ALA A 410 0.78 20.74 -31.48
C ALA A 410 -0.06 20.15 -32.62
N LYS A 411 0.34 18.98 -33.16
CA LYS A 411 -0.43 18.29 -34.20
C LYS A 411 -1.75 17.69 -33.71
N LEU A 412 -1.87 17.36 -32.43
CA LEU A 412 -3.14 16.92 -31.83
C LEU A 412 -4.05 18.11 -31.52
N LEU A 413 -3.50 19.26 -31.16
CA LEU A 413 -4.23 20.52 -31.01
C LEU A 413 -4.81 20.99 -32.35
N GLU A 414 -4.07 20.87 -33.46
CA GLU A 414 -4.58 21.10 -34.82
C GLU A 414 -5.76 20.16 -35.20
N LEU A 415 -5.98 19.07 -34.45
CA LEU A 415 -7.06 18.10 -34.65
C LEU A 415 -8.15 18.19 -33.56
N ASP A 416 -8.18 19.29 -32.80
CA ASP A 416 -9.17 19.60 -31.75
C ASP A 416 -9.17 18.68 -30.52
N TYR A 417 -8.05 18.02 -30.20
CA TYR A 417 -7.92 17.17 -29.00
C TYR A 417 -7.45 17.90 -27.74
N ALA A 418 -7.68 19.21 -27.62
CA ALA A 418 -7.28 19.97 -26.44
C ALA A 418 -7.87 19.41 -25.13
N PRO A 419 -9.18 19.09 -25.03
CA PRO A 419 -9.76 18.57 -23.78
C PRO A 419 -9.19 17.22 -23.36
N GLU A 420 -8.85 16.35 -24.32
CA GLU A 420 -8.24 15.05 -24.06
C GLU A 420 -6.81 15.18 -23.56
N LEU A 421 -6.05 16.14 -24.10
CA LEU A 421 -4.70 16.45 -23.64
C LEU A 421 -4.73 17.02 -22.22
N ASP A 422 -5.64 17.95 -21.93
CA ASP A 422 -5.81 18.50 -20.58
C ASP A 422 -6.16 17.39 -19.58
N PHE A 423 -7.05 16.46 -19.95
CA PHE A 423 -7.35 15.29 -19.11
C PHE A 423 -6.13 14.38 -18.87
N LEU A 424 -5.27 14.20 -19.88
CA LEU A 424 -4.05 13.39 -19.73
C LEU A 424 -3.00 14.08 -18.85
N ASP A 425 -2.91 15.42 -18.93
CA ASP A 425 -2.06 16.22 -18.03
C ASP A 425 -2.57 16.12 -16.59
N ASP A 426 -3.89 16.27 -16.38
CA ASP A 426 -4.53 16.07 -15.07
C ASP A 426 -4.22 14.68 -14.51
N LEU A 427 -4.31 13.65 -15.35
CA LEU A 427 -3.97 12.29 -14.97
C LEU A 427 -2.49 12.15 -14.56
N GLU A 428 -1.58 12.78 -15.29
CA GLU A 428 -0.15 12.77 -14.95
C GLU A 428 0.15 13.55 -13.66
N ALA A 429 -0.59 14.63 -13.41
CA ALA A 429 -0.56 15.39 -12.17
C ALA A 429 -1.23 14.66 -10.97
N GLY A 430 -1.85 13.51 -11.19
CA GLY A 430 -2.53 12.75 -10.15
C GLY A 430 -3.95 13.26 -9.82
N ILE A 431 -4.55 14.05 -10.73
CA ILE A 431 -5.89 14.64 -10.61
C ILE A 431 -6.87 13.82 -11.45
N CYS A 432 -7.56 12.86 -10.83
CA CYS A 432 -8.58 12.07 -11.52
C CYS A 432 -9.60 11.51 -10.52
N ALA A 433 -10.90 11.59 -10.83
CA ALA A 433 -11.97 11.07 -9.99
C ALA A 433 -12.34 9.60 -10.27
N ILE A 434 -11.75 9.00 -11.32
CA ILE A 434 -12.03 7.61 -11.72
C ILE A 434 -11.39 6.64 -10.73
N ILE A 435 -12.17 5.65 -10.28
CA ILE A 435 -11.70 4.55 -9.42
C ILE A 435 -12.20 3.22 -10.00
N PRO A 436 -11.31 2.20 -10.16
CA PRO A 436 -9.85 2.26 -9.93
C PRO A 436 -9.15 3.18 -10.94
N TRP A 437 -7.91 3.56 -10.66
CA TRP A 437 -7.15 4.49 -11.51
C TRP A 437 -7.11 3.99 -12.97
N PRO A 438 -7.33 4.86 -13.96
CA PRO A 438 -7.47 4.42 -15.34
C PRO A 438 -6.15 3.85 -15.86
N LYS A 439 -6.24 2.71 -16.56
CA LYS A 439 -5.10 1.99 -17.15
C LYS A 439 -4.71 2.56 -18.51
N ILE A 440 -4.45 3.86 -18.58
CA ILE A 440 -3.94 4.55 -19.77
C ILE A 440 -2.51 5.05 -19.48
N VAL A 441 -1.62 4.90 -20.45
CA VAL A 441 -0.25 5.44 -20.34
C VAL A 441 -0.33 6.95 -20.51
N THR A 442 0.42 7.74 -19.72
CA THR A 442 0.45 9.20 -19.86
C THR A 442 1.01 9.62 -21.21
N PHE A 443 0.76 10.88 -21.60
CA PHE A 443 1.14 11.37 -22.92
C PHE A 443 2.66 11.27 -23.17
N TYR A 444 3.47 11.72 -22.21
CA TYR A 444 4.93 11.72 -22.34
C TYR A 444 5.54 10.31 -22.30
N ASP A 445 4.90 9.37 -21.60
CA ASP A 445 5.36 7.97 -21.55
C ASP A 445 4.85 7.09 -22.70
N HIS A 446 3.98 7.62 -23.56
CA HIS A 446 3.41 6.85 -24.65
C HIS A 446 4.50 6.40 -25.64
N LYS A 447 4.43 5.12 -26.07
CA LYS A 447 5.48 4.46 -26.89
C LYS A 447 5.77 5.15 -28.24
N LEU A 448 4.82 5.92 -28.78
CA LEU A 448 4.98 6.67 -30.03
C LEU A 448 5.53 8.10 -29.81
N VAL A 449 5.45 8.59 -28.58
CA VAL A 449 5.85 9.93 -28.13
C VAL A 449 7.26 9.90 -27.54
N LYS A 450 7.53 8.99 -26.60
CA LYS A 450 8.81 8.83 -25.88
C LYS A 450 10.10 8.59 -26.70
N PRO A 451 10.11 8.10 -27.97
CA PRO A 451 11.36 7.88 -28.68
C PRO A 451 12.13 9.20 -28.99
N PRO A 452 13.46 9.28 -28.74
CA PRO A 452 14.26 10.49 -28.98
C PRO A 452 14.59 10.67 -30.47
N GLN A 453 13.61 11.08 -31.27
CA GLN A 453 13.76 11.31 -32.71
C GLN A 453 12.86 12.45 -33.19
N LEU A 454 13.35 13.26 -34.13
CA LEU A 454 12.57 14.36 -34.70
C LEU A 454 11.28 13.88 -35.37
N LEU A 455 10.20 14.64 -35.19
CA LEU A 455 8.93 14.38 -35.85
C LEU A 455 8.99 14.91 -37.30
N THR A 456 9.07 14.01 -38.27
CA THR A 456 8.96 14.35 -39.70
C THR A 456 7.53 14.11 -40.19
N ALA A 457 7.12 14.78 -41.27
CA ALA A 457 5.79 14.62 -41.87
C ALA A 457 5.47 13.15 -42.21
N LYS A 458 6.46 12.39 -42.70
CA LYS A 458 6.31 10.95 -42.99
C LYS A 458 6.07 10.12 -41.73
N ILE A 459 6.79 10.42 -40.63
CA ILE A 459 6.59 9.73 -39.35
C ILE A 459 5.22 10.09 -38.79
N TRP A 460 4.81 11.36 -38.85
CA TRP A 460 3.50 11.80 -38.41
C TRP A 460 2.38 11.05 -39.14
N ALA A 461 2.43 10.97 -40.48
CA ALA A 461 1.46 10.22 -41.27
C ALA A 461 1.35 8.74 -40.84
N SER A 462 2.46 8.12 -40.43
CA SER A 462 2.48 6.74 -39.96
C SER A 462 1.91 6.56 -38.54
N ILE A 463 2.11 7.52 -37.64
CA ILE A 463 1.67 7.39 -36.23
C ILE A 463 0.28 7.99 -35.99
N LYS A 464 -0.18 8.92 -36.84
CA LYS A 464 -1.44 9.65 -36.71
C LYS A 464 -2.65 8.74 -36.43
N PRO A 465 -2.89 7.62 -37.17
CA PRO A 465 -4.05 6.77 -36.89
C PRO A 465 -4.03 6.15 -35.48
N ARG A 466 -2.85 5.76 -34.99
CA ARG A 466 -2.69 5.19 -33.64
C ARG A 466 -2.83 6.25 -32.55
N MET A 467 -2.36 7.46 -32.82
CA MET A 467 -2.57 8.59 -31.91
C MET A 467 -4.04 8.99 -31.82
N ILE A 468 -4.79 8.94 -32.93
CA ILE A 468 -6.25 9.15 -32.92
C ILE A 468 -6.95 8.07 -32.09
N GLN A 469 -6.57 6.80 -32.24
CA GLN A 469 -7.12 5.72 -31.39
C GLN A 469 -6.83 5.95 -29.90
N TYR A 470 -5.61 6.39 -29.58
CA TYR A 470 -5.22 6.74 -28.21
C TYR A 470 -6.05 7.93 -27.67
N MET A 471 -6.27 8.96 -28.48
CA MET A 471 -7.13 10.09 -28.10
C MET A 471 -8.61 9.69 -27.94
N ALA A 472 -9.12 8.74 -28.73
CA ALA A 472 -10.48 8.23 -28.57
C ALA A 472 -10.68 7.53 -27.21
N GLU A 473 -9.66 6.80 -26.74
CA GLU A 473 -9.68 6.22 -25.40
C GLU A 473 -9.58 7.28 -24.30
N ALA A 474 -8.72 8.29 -24.49
CA ALA A 474 -8.65 9.44 -23.59
C ALA A 474 -9.99 10.19 -23.53
N ALA A 475 -10.70 10.36 -24.64
CA ALA A 475 -12.03 10.98 -24.69
C ALA A 475 -13.08 10.19 -23.91
N ARG A 476 -13.08 8.85 -24.05
CA ARG A 476 -13.96 7.96 -23.28
C ARG A 476 -13.71 8.11 -21.77
N LEU A 477 -12.44 8.11 -21.37
CA LEU A 477 -12.04 8.27 -19.97
C LEU A 477 -12.36 9.67 -19.44
N ARG A 478 -12.17 10.73 -20.23
CA ARG A 478 -12.53 12.10 -19.85
C ARG A 478 -14.02 12.23 -19.54
N VAL A 479 -14.89 11.66 -20.37
CA VAL A 479 -16.35 11.65 -20.12
C VAL A 479 -16.67 10.87 -18.84
N HIS A 480 -16.03 9.72 -18.63
CA HIS A 480 -16.18 8.94 -17.40
C HIS A 480 -15.71 9.72 -16.16
N ASN A 481 -14.56 10.40 -16.24
CA ASN A 481 -14.03 11.25 -15.18
C ASN A 481 -15.01 12.37 -14.82
N ALA A 482 -15.55 13.08 -15.82
CA ALA A 482 -16.54 14.13 -15.61
C ALA A 482 -17.79 13.61 -14.89
N ARG A 483 -18.25 12.40 -15.24
CA ARG A 483 -19.34 11.72 -14.52
C ARG A 483 -18.94 11.40 -13.08
N CYS A 484 -17.76 10.82 -12.84
CA CYS A 484 -17.25 10.51 -11.51
C CYS A 484 -17.15 11.75 -10.61
N VAL A 485 -16.65 12.88 -11.13
CA VAL A 485 -16.60 14.16 -10.38
C VAL A 485 -18.00 14.58 -9.93
N VAL A 486 -18.99 14.53 -10.82
CA VAL A 486 -20.37 14.90 -10.46
C VAL A 486 -20.97 13.93 -9.45
N VAL A 487 -20.73 12.62 -9.56
CA VAL A 487 -21.17 11.64 -8.55
C VAL A 487 -20.54 11.93 -7.19
N GLN A 488 -19.24 12.22 -7.14
CA GLN A 488 -18.55 12.52 -5.88
C GLN A 488 -19.11 13.78 -5.21
N GLU A 489 -19.39 14.84 -5.97
CA GLU A 489 -20.04 16.04 -5.46
C GLU A 489 -21.46 15.77 -4.94
N ARG A 490 -22.24 14.93 -5.63
CA ARG A 490 -23.57 14.54 -5.17
C ARG A 490 -23.52 13.70 -3.89
N ARG A 491 -22.58 12.75 -3.79
CA ARG A 491 -22.33 11.97 -2.56
C ARG A 491 -22.03 12.89 -1.38
N LYS A 492 -21.17 13.90 -1.57
CA LYS A 492 -20.87 14.91 -0.55
C LYS A 492 -22.12 15.67 -0.11
N ARG A 493 -22.96 16.11 -1.07
CA ARG A 493 -24.22 16.80 -0.74
C ARG A 493 -25.19 15.91 0.02
N VAL A 494 -25.40 14.66 -0.40
CA VAL A 494 -26.26 13.70 0.31
C VAL A 494 -25.74 13.47 1.73
N HIS A 495 -24.43 13.26 1.89
CA HIS A 495 -23.79 13.17 3.20
C HIS A 495 -24.12 14.38 4.08
N ASP A 496 -23.87 15.59 3.59
CA ASP A 496 -24.05 16.82 4.37
C ASP A 496 -25.53 17.03 4.77
N VAL A 497 -26.46 16.74 3.85
CA VAL A 497 -27.90 16.80 4.12
C VAL A 497 -28.32 15.73 5.12
N TYR A 498 -27.81 14.50 5.00
CA TYR A 498 -28.12 13.42 5.93
C TYR A 498 -27.66 13.74 7.36
N VAL A 499 -26.43 14.25 7.51
CA VAL A 499 -25.90 14.69 8.80
C VAL A 499 -26.77 15.79 9.41
N HIS A 500 -27.22 16.76 8.60
CA HIS A 500 -28.14 17.80 9.06
C HIS A 500 -29.52 17.24 9.43
N TRP A 501 -30.10 16.39 8.56
CA TRP A 501 -31.40 15.77 8.74
C TRP A 501 -31.47 14.97 10.04
N ARG A 502 -30.45 14.18 10.36
CA ARG A 502 -30.37 13.38 11.59
C ARG A 502 -30.43 14.25 12.86
N LEU A 503 -29.95 15.49 12.79
CA LEU A 503 -29.90 16.41 13.93
C LEU A 503 -31.19 17.23 14.12
N LEU A 504 -32.19 17.07 13.24
CA LEU A 504 -33.48 17.72 13.43
C LEU A 504 -34.17 17.21 14.71
N PRO A 505 -34.83 18.07 15.52
CA PRO A 505 -35.42 17.66 16.80
C PRO A 505 -36.39 16.48 16.71
N GLU A 506 -37.19 16.44 15.65
CA GLU A 506 -38.12 15.34 15.36
C GLU A 506 -37.39 14.01 15.15
N ASN A 507 -36.26 14.04 14.44
CA ASN A 507 -35.46 12.85 14.13
C ASN A 507 -34.64 12.40 15.33
N LEU A 508 -34.10 13.31 16.14
CA LEU A 508 -33.44 12.97 17.41
C LEU A 508 -34.41 12.29 18.38
N SER A 509 -35.69 12.70 18.36
CA SER A 509 -36.74 12.08 19.17
C SER A 509 -37.15 10.70 18.63
N ARG A 510 -37.20 10.55 17.29
CA ARG A 510 -37.55 9.29 16.63
C ARG A 510 -36.45 8.24 16.70
N TYR A 511 -35.18 8.66 16.64
CA TYR A 511 -34.00 7.80 16.59
C TYR A 511 -33.05 8.10 17.76
N PRO A 512 -33.35 7.59 18.97
CA PRO A 512 -32.47 7.75 20.13
C PRO A 512 -31.09 7.09 19.90
N SER A 513 -30.10 7.52 20.68
CA SER A 513 -28.70 7.14 20.50
C SER A 513 -28.38 5.66 20.66
N ASN A 514 -29.26 4.91 21.33
CA ASN A 514 -29.14 3.47 21.54
C ASN A 514 -29.68 2.63 20.37
N LEU A 515 -30.33 3.24 19.38
CA LEU A 515 -30.71 2.54 18.16
C LEU A 515 -29.57 2.61 17.12
N PRO A 516 -29.27 1.50 16.44
CA PRO A 516 -28.40 1.51 15.27
C PRO A 516 -28.96 2.44 14.20
N MET A 517 -28.09 3.24 13.61
CA MET A 517 -28.42 4.14 12.51
C MET A 517 -27.46 3.90 11.37
N PRO A 518 -27.93 3.94 10.10
CA PRO A 518 -27.05 3.80 8.95
C PRO A 518 -26.03 4.92 8.96
N ASN A 519 -24.79 4.58 8.66
CA ASN A 519 -23.74 5.58 8.47
C ASN A 519 -23.93 6.26 7.10
N PRO A 520 -23.28 7.39 6.83
CA PRO A 520 -23.48 8.10 5.57
C PRO A 520 -23.15 7.28 4.31
N ALA A 521 -22.26 6.29 4.39
CA ALA A 521 -21.99 5.39 3.27
C ALA A 521 -23.15 4.44 3.00
N ASP A 522 -23.81 3.91 4.03
CA ASP A 522 -25.05 3.11 3.89
C ASP A 522 -26.13 3.93 3.17
N VAL A 523 -26.36 5.16 3.63
CA VAL A 523 -27.38 6.05 3.04
C VAL A 523 -27.09 6.38 1.58
N ILE A 524 -25.81 6.58 1.23
CA ILE A 524 -25.39 6.82 -0.16
C ILE A 524 -25.64 5.59 -1.04
N ALA A 525 -25.56 4.38 -0.48
CA ALA A 525 -25.74 3.12 -1.17
C ALA A 525 -27.21 2.66 -1.26
N PHE A 526 -28.13 3.31 -0.54
CA PHE A 526 -29.55 3.01 -0.68
C PHE A 526 -30.02 3.17 -2.13
N GLN A 527 -30.71 2.16 -2.65
CA GLN A 527 -31.12 2.09 -4.06
C GLN A 527 -31.93 3.32 -4.49
N THR A 528 -32.76 3.85 -3.59
CA THR A 528 -33.57 5.06 -3.82
C THR A 528 -32.68 6.29 -4.03
N ILE A 529 -31.59 6.42 -3.26
CA ILE A 529 -30.63 7.51 -3.39
C ILE A 529 -29.76 7.35 -4.64
N GLU A 530 -29.26 6.14 -4.88
CA GLU A 530 -28.43 5.83 -6.04
C GLU A 530 -29.18 6.14 -7.34
N SER A 531 -30.38 5.58 -7.50
CA SER A 531 -31.15 5.69 -8.74
C SER A 531 -31.67 7.10 -9.02
N ASN A 532 -32.10 7.83 -7.98
CA ASN A 532 -32.78 9.13 -8.16
C ASN A 532 -31.83 10.34 -8.06
N ILE A 533 -30.71 10.21 -7.35
CA ILE A 533 -29.77 11.32 -7.13
C ILE A 533 -28.44 11.04 -7.82
N LEU A 534 -27.80 9.91 -7.52
CA LEU A 534 -26.45 9.64 -8.00
C LEU A 534 -26.44 9.34 -9.51
N ASP A 535 -27.42 8.57 -10.00
CA ASP A 535 -27.54 8.12 -11.39
C ASP A 535 -28.26 9.09 -12.34
N ALA A 536 -28.80 10.18 -11.80
CA ALA A 536 -29.39 11.23 -12.60
C ALA A 536 -28.38 11.79 -13.64
N PRO A 537 -28.84 12.29 -14.81
CA PRO A 537 -27.98 12.86 -15.83
C PRO A 537 -27.02 13.94 -15.30
N THR A 538 -25.80 14.01 -15.83
CA THR A 538 -24.75 14.95 -15.38
C THR A 538 -25.19 16.43 -15.41
N SER A 539 -26.11 16.79 -16.31
CA SER A 539 -26.68 18.15 -16.43
C SER A 539 -27.62 18.53 -15.28
N GLN A 540 -28.20 17.55 -14.58
CA GLN A 540 -29.14 17.80 -13.49
C GLN A 540 -28.39 18.24 -12.23
N LYS A 541 -28.77 19.41 -11.72
CA LYS A 541 -28.27 19.99 -10.48
C LYS A 541 -29.27 19.76 -9.36
N PHE A 542 -28.78 19.33 -8.20
CA PHE A 542 -29.59 19.10 -7.00
C PHE A 542 -29.33 20.17 -5.96
N ASP A 543 -30.39 20.85 -5.53
CA ASP A 543 -30.34 21.79 -4.42
C ASP A 543 -30.53 21.06 -3.07
N THR A 544 -29.66 21.39 -2.12
CA THR A 544 -29.60 20.80 -0.77
C THR A 544 -30.94 20.92 -0.03
N THR A 545 -31.55 22.11 -0.03
CA THR A 545 -32.72 22.43 0.81
C THR A 545 -34.03 22.15 0.09
N ARG A 546 -34.10 22.42 -1.22
CA ARG A 546 -35.35 22.32 -1.99
C ARG A 546 -35.60 20.94 -2.59
N GLN A 547 -34.56 20.12 -2.76
CA GLN A 547 -34.69 18.81 -3.41
C GLN A 547 -34.22 17.67 -2.51
N ILE A 548 -32.95 17.69 -2.06
CA ILE A 548 -32.37 16.56 -1.33
C ILE A 548 -33.03 16.39 0.04
N LEU A 549 -33.15 17.46 0.84
CA LEU A 549 -33.73 17.36 2.18
C LEU A 549 -35.18 16.84 2.20
N PRO A 550 -36.14 17.39 1.41
CA PRO A 550 -37.49 16.84 1.34
C PRO A 550 -37.54 15.40 0.82
N PHE A 551 -36.63 15.02 -0.06
CA PHE A 551 -36.50 13.65 -0.55
C PHE A 551 -36.05 12.71 0.57
N LEU A 552 -35.03 13.08 1.35
CA LEU A 552 -34.58 12.30 2.49
C LEU A 552 -35.67 12.18 3.56
N GLN A 553 -36.38 13.27 3.86
CA GLN A 553 -37.47 13.27 4.84
C GLN A 553 -38.60 12.29 4.50
N ARG A 554 -38.86 12.09 3.20
CA ARG A 554 -39.90 11.18 2.73
C ARG A 554 -39.47 9.72 2.73
N ASN A 555 -38.26 9.42 2.25
CA ASN A 555 -37.86 8.04 1.95
C ASN A 555 -37.00 7.38 3.03
N LEU A 556 -36.14 8.13 3.74
CA LEU A 556 -35.23 7.55 4.73
C LEU A 556 -35.94 6.81 5.87
N PRO A 557 -37.10 7.25 6.40
CA PRO A 557 -37.69 6.57 7.53
C PRO A 557 -37.99 5.09 7.29
N ASP A 558 -38.49 4.73 6.10
CA ASP A 558 -38.79 3.34 5.76
C ASP A 558 -37.49 2.57 5.45
N GLU A 559 -36.57 3.16 4.68
CA GLU A 559 -35.27 2.53 4.36
C GLU A 559 -34.40 2.27 5.61
N ILE A 560 -34.50 3.11 6.65
CA ILE A 560 -33.78 2.88 7.91
C ILE A 560 -34.36 1.68 8.67
N GLU A 561 -35.69 1.47 8.62
CA GLU A 561 -36.31 0.30 9.24
C GLU A 561 -35.91 -0.98 8.49
N ASP A 562 -35.96 -0.95 7.16
CA ASP A 562 -35.53 -2.08 6.32
C ASP A 562 -34.05 -2.41 6.54
N TRP A 563 -33.17 -1.41 6.54
CA TRP A 563 -31.74 -1.59 6.82
C TRP A 563 -31.49 -2.17 8.22
N ARG A 564 -32.26 -1.77 9.24
CA ARG A 564 -32.17 -2.36 10.57
C ARG A 564 -32.60 -3.82 10.55
N ASP A 565 -33.70 -4.13 9.87
CA ASP A 565 -34.19 -5.50 9.73
C ASP A 565 -33.15 -6.39 9.06
N ASP A 566 -32.55 -5.93 7.96
CA ASP A 566 -31.47 -6.62 7.26
C ASP A 566 -30.24 -6.85 8.14
N MET A 567 -29.84 -5.83 8.92
CA MET A 567 -28.77 -5.95 9.90
C MET A 567 -29.06 -7.04 10.94
N ALA A 568 -30.23 -7.00 11.58
CA ALA A 568 -30.59 -8.01 12.58
C ALA A 568 -30.73 -9.39 11.96
N ASN A 569 -31.28 -9.50 10.76
CA ASN A 569 -31.39 -10.75 10.04
C ASN A 569 -30.02 -11.36 9.77
N ALA A 570 -29.07 -10.57 9.26
CA ALA A 570 -27.72 -11.05 8.98
C ALA A 570 -27.01 -11.58 10.24
N LEU A 571 -27.14 -10.88 11.38
CA LEU A 571 -26.59 -11.33 12.66
C LEU A 571 -27.33 -12.56 13.19
N PHE A 572 -28.65 -12.58 13.08
CA PHE A 572 -29.49 -13.69 13.51
C PHE A 572 -29.20 -14.98 12.72
N CYS A 573 -29.03 -14.90 11.39
CA CYS A 573 -28.63 -16.04 10.58
C CYS A 573 -27.30 -16.64 11.04
N LYS A 574 -26.30 -15.81 11.38
CA LYS A 574 -25.02 -16.29 11.93
C LYS A 574 -25.19 -17.04 13.26
N VAL A 575 -26.15 -16.62 14.09
CA VAL A 575 -26.52 -17.36 15.31
C VAL A 575 -27.22 -18.67 14.94
N GLN A 576 -28.18 -18.66 14.02
CA GLN A 576 -28.95 -19.85 13.63
C GLN A 576 -28.12 -20.95 12.99
N GLU A 577 -27.14 -20.59 12.17
CA GLU A 577 -26.24 -21.54 11.50
C GLU A 577 -25.28 -22.24 12.48
N SER A 578 -25.17 -21.75 13.71
CA SER A 578 -24.34 -22.35 14.76
C SER A 578 -24.86 -23.72 15.20
N ARG A 579 -23.93 -24.65 15.43
CA ARG A 579 -24.24 -25.99 15.96
C ARG A 579 -24.93 -25.93 17.31
N MET A 580 -24.55 -24.98 18.16
CA MET A 580 -25.18 -24.77 19.45
C MET A 580 -26.66 -24.39 19.34
N TRP A 581 -27.01 -23.56 18.36
CA TRP A 581 -28.39 -23.09 18.22
C TRP A 581 -29.35 -24.23 17.88
N ASN A 582 -28.87 -25.20 17.10
CA ASN A 582 -29.61 -26.43 16.77
C ASN A 582 -29.89 -27.32 18.00
N GLU A 583 -29.06 -27.25 19.05
CA GLU A 583 -29.28 -27.96 20.32
C GLU A 583 -30.16 -27.18 21.30
N VAL A 584 -30.13 -25.85 21.22
CA VAL A 584 -30.80 -24.95 22.18
C VAL A 584 -32.32 -24.90 21.98
N ARG A 585 -32.82 -25.16 20.76
CA ARG A 585 -34.23 -25.17 20.36
C ARG A 585 -35.06 -24.22 21.24
N ILE A 586 -34.90 -22.92 21.00
CA ILE A 586 -35.78 -21.95 21.66
C ILE A 586 -37.16 -22.18 21.07
N ASP A 587 -38.08 -22.75 21.85
CA ASP A 587 -39.46 -23.09 21.46
C ASP A 587 -40.28 -21.85 21.02
N TYR A 588 -39.68 -20.66 21.05
CA TYR A 588 -40.32 -19.38 20.70
C TYR A 588 -40.73 -19.30 19.23
N TYR A 589 -40.12 -20.08 18.33
CA TYR A 589 -40.29 -19.92 16.87
C TYR A 589 -41.02 -21.05 16.14
N ASP A 590 -41.42 -22.13 16.81
CA ASP A 590 -42.16 -23.24 16.15
C ASP A 590 -43.64 -22.88 15.86
N SER A 591 -44.11 -21.66 16.18
CA SER A 591 -45.54 -21.30 16.13
C SER A 591 -45.97 -20.20 15.14
N TYR A 592 -45.07 -19.59 14.35
CA TYR A 592 -45.47 -18.59 13.35
C TYR A 592 -44.82 -18.85 11.99
N TRP A 593 -45.65 -19.15 10.99
CA TRP A 593 -45.31 -19.34 9.57
C TRP A 593 -44.94 -18.02 8.85
N SER A 594 -44.51 -17.01 9.59
CA SER A 594 -44.24 -15.66 9.08
C SER A 594 -42.88 -15.19 9.59
N ASP A 595 -42.11 -14.61 8.68
CA ASP A 595 -40.76 -14.09 8.93
C ASP A 595 -40.74 -13.14 10.14
N PRO A 596 -39.95 -13.40 11.20
CA PRO A 596 -39.87 -12.48 12.33
C PRO A 596 -39.29 -11.14 11.89
N GLY A 597 -40.07 -10.08 12.01
CA GLY A 597 -39.53 -8.73 11.85
C GLY A 597 -38.50 -8.40 12.93
N TRP A 598 -37.79 -7.29 12.71
CA TRP A 598 -36.71 -6.75 13.53
C TRP A 598 -36.86 -6.94 15.04
N ARG A 599 -38.06 -6.66 15.58
CA ARG A 599 -38.32 -6.69 17.03
C ARG A 599 -38.10 -8.08 17.62
N ASP A 600 -38.46 -9.14 16.91
CA ASP A 600 -38.35 -10.50 17.43
C ASP A 600 -36.95 -11.09 17.23
N ARG A 601 -36.25 -10.70 16.16
CA ARG A 601 -34.81 -11.01 15.98
C ARG A 601 -33.96 -10.29 17.03
N LYS A 602 -34.28 -9.02 17.32
CA LYS A 602 -33.61 -8.21 18.36
C LYS A 602 -33.66 -8.86 19.75
N LYS A 603 -34.81 -9.40 20.17
CA LYS A 603 -34.94 -10.11 21.45
C LYS A 603 -33.98 -11.29 21.56
N VAL A 604 -33.73 -12.00 20.46
CA VAL A 604 -32.76 -13.10 20.43
C VAL A 604 -31.34 -12.55 20.55
N LEU A 605 -31.02 -11.48 19.80
CA LEU A 605 -29.71 -10.85 19.84
C LEU A 605 -29.37 -10.25 21.23
N GLU A 606 -30.38 -9.88 22.03
CA GLU A 606 -30.24 -9.38 23.40
C GLU A 606 -29.82 -10.45 24.43
N LEU A 607 -29.96 -11.74 24.12
CA LEU A 607 -29.64 -12.83 25.03
C LEU A 607 -28.16 -12.85 25.41
N ALA A 608 -27.85 -13.12 26.69
CA ALA A 608 -26.47 -13.12 27.17
C ALA A 608 -25.59 -14.20 26.49
N VAL A 609 -26.18 -15.31 26.07
CA VAL A 609 -25.48 -16.37 25.32
C VAL A 609 -25.16 -16.02 23.88
N VAL A 610 -25.71 -14.93 23.34
CA VAL A 610 -25.36 -14.44 22.00
C VAL A 610 -24.12 -13.59 22.09
N VAL A 611 -22.99 -14.18 21.69
CA VAL A 611 -21.67 -13.58 21.79
C VAL A 611 -21.04 -13.49 20.41
N PHE A 612 -20.55 -12.31 20.07
CA PHE A 612 -19.86 -12.05 18.80
C PHE A 612 -18.41 -11.64 19.03
N ARG A 613 -17.59 -11.76 17.99
CA ARG A 613 -16.24 -11.20 17.95
C ARG A 613 -15.99 -10.55 16.59
N CYS A 614 -15.02 -9.64 16.55
CA CYS A 614 -14.62 -8.99 15.31
C CYS A 614 -13.51 -9.80 14.60
N ALA A 615 -13.73 -10.16 13.33
CA ALA A 615 -12.77 -10.86 12.49
C ALA A 615 -11.82 -9.92 11.73
N GLN A 616 -12.13 -8.61 11.68
CA GLN A 616 -11.35 -7.62 10.93
C GLN A 616 -10.07 -7.22 11.68
N ARG A 617 -8.98 -7.95 11.45
CA ARG A 617 -7.71 -7.77 12.19
C ARG A 617 -7.11 -6.36 12.10
N TYR A 618 -7.03 -5.75 10.91
CA TYR A 618 -6.31 -4.48 10.73
C TYR A 618 -7.02 -3.28 11.39
N ILE A 619 -8.33 -3.15 11.17
CA ILE A 619 -9.12 -2.04 11.73
C ILE A 619 -9.32 -2.26 13.23
N HIS A 620 -9.57 -3.50 13.65
CA HIS A 620 -9.76 -3.84 15.04
C HIS A 620 -8.47 -3.68 15.86
N TRP A 621 -7.31 -3.97 15.29
CA TRP A 621 -6.02 -3.65 15.91
C TRP A 621 -5.88 -2.16 16.26
N LYS A 622 -6.14 -1.25 15.30
CA LYS A 622 -6.09 0.19 15.56
C LYS A 622 -7.13 0.63 16.58
N TRP A 623 -8.31 0.03 16.52
CA TRP A 623 -9.37 0.25 17.49
C TRP A 623 -8.91 -0.12 18.90
N GLU A 624 -8.28 -1.28 19.04
CA GLU A 624 -7.78 -1.82 20.30
C GLU A 624 -6.57 -1.03 20.82
N GLU A 625 -5.63 -0.67 19.95
CA GLU A 625 -4.51 0.23 20.27
C GLU A 625 -5.01 1.58 20.79
N ASN A 626 -5.99 2.19 20.12
CA ASN A 626 -6.59 3.45 20.56
C ASN A 626 -7.36 3.28 21.87
N ARG A 627 -8.05 2.15 22.07
CA ARG A 627 -8.72 1.79 23.32
C ARG A 627 -7.72 1.65 24.47
N LEU A 628 -6.69 0.83 24.31
CA LEU A 628 -5.64 0.61 25.32
C LEU A 628 -4.89 1.89 25.67
N ARG A 629 -4.59 2.74 24.68
CA ARG A 629 -3.98 4.07 24.90
C ARG A 629 -4.94 5.04 25.59
N ALA A 630 -6.24 4.98 25.30
CA ALA A 630 -7.27 5.81 25.91
C ALA A 630 -7.57 5.42 27.35
N ASP A 631 -7.52 4.12 27.66
CA ASP A 631 -8.02 3.56 28.90
C ASP A 631 -6.95 3.38 29.99
N VAL A 632 -5.65 3.57 29.68
CA VAL A 632 -4.53 3.53 30.65
C VAL A 632 -4.57 2.28 31.57
N VAL A 633 -5.15 1.18 31.09
CA VAL A 633 -5.20 -0.10 31.82
C VAL A 633 -4.28 -1.07 31.11
N PHE A 634 -3.10 -1.28 31.68
CA PHE A 634 -2.14 -2.29 31.23
C PHE A 634 -2.23 -3.53 32.12
N PRO A 635 -2.07 -4.75 31.57
CA PRO A 635 -1.70 -5.90 32.37
C PRO A 635 -0.44 -5.56 33.18
N PRO A 636 -0.33 -5.96 34.47
CA PRO A 636 0.79 -5.60 35.34
C PRO A 636 2.20 -6.03 34.86
N SER A 637 2.31 -6.75 33.74
CA SER A 637 3.53 -7.44 33.29
C SER A 637 4.21 -6.84 32.06
N THR A 638 3.66 -5.81 31.42
CA THR A 638 4.22 -5.26 30.17
C THR A 638 4.82 -3.86 30.39
N PRO A 639 6.15 -3.68 30.25
CA PRO A 639 6.84 -2.43 30.61
C PRO A 639 6.63 -1.28 29.61
N ASN A 640 6.00 -1.50 28.46
CA ASN A 640 5.81 -0.48 27.42
C ASN A 640 4.55 -0.74 26.57
N VAL A 641 3.91 0.36 26.15
CA VAL A 641 2.66 0.41 25.35
C VAL A 641 2.79 -0.35 24.03
N SER A 642 3.86 -0.11 23.27
CA SER A 642 4.17 -0.78 22.01
C SER A 642 4.40 -2.28 22.16
N GLN A 643 4.98 -2.75 23.28
CA GLN A 643 5.18 -4.19 23.53
C GLN A 643 3.87 -4.88 23.93
N ALA A 644 3.07 -4.27 24.81
CA ALA A 644 1.75 -4.79 25.19
C ALA A 644 0.80 -4.88 23.98
N ILE A 645 0.89 -3.87 23.12
CA ILE A 645 0.24 -3.85 21.81
C ILE A 645 0.78 -5.01 20.98
N ALA A 646 2.10 -5.12 20.72
CA ALA A 646 2.68 -6.20 19.91
C ALA A 646 2.29 -7.61 20.39
N ASP A 647 2.33 -7.85 21.70
CA ASP A 647 1.93 -9.12 22.31
C ASP A 647 0.44 -9.41 22.08
N ALA A 648 -0.43 -8.39 22.10
CA ALA A 648 -1.85 -8.51 21.75
C ALA A 648 -2.09 -8.71 20.24
N ALA A 649 -1.16 -8.32 19.35
CA ALA A 649 -1.24 -8.56 17.90
C ALA A 649 -0.83 -9.99 17.54
N GLU A 650 0.22 -10.48 18.20
CA GLU A 650 0.84 -11.78 17.92
C GLU A 650 0.06 -12.93 18.56
N SER A 651 -0.68 -12.64 19.64
CA SER A 651 -1.63 -13.55 20.24
C SER A 651 -2.87 -13.72 19.36
N GLU A 652 -2.97 -14.82 18.59
CA GLU A 652 -4.26 -15.29 18.03
C GLU A 652 -5.33 -15.50 19.13
N ALA A 653 -4.89 -15.52 20.38
CA ALA A 653 -5.71 -15.48 21.58
C ALA A 653 -6.25 -14.05 21.83
N HIS A 654 -7.44 -13.81 21.29
CA HIS A 654 -8.53 -12.99 21.84
C HIS A 654 -8.64 -11.52 21.41
N ALA A 655 -9.20 -11.30 20.21
CA ALA A 655 -10.10 -10.15 20.03
C ALA A 655 -11.17 -10.20 21.15
N PRO A 656 -11.45 -9.09 21.87
CA PRO A 656 -12.44 -9.08 22.93
C PRO A 656 -13.81 -9.48 22.36
N VAL A 657 -14.48 -10.38 23.09
CA VAL A 657 -15.84 -10.81 22.77
C VAL A 657 -16.84 -9.74 23.15
N MET A 658 -17.89 -9.60 22.36
CA MET A 658 -18.90 -8.55 22.43
C MET A 658 -20.28 -9.14 22.64
N TRP A 659 -21.10 -8.42 23.40
CA TRP A 659 -22.51 -8.73 23.64
C TRP A 659 -23.39 -7.60 23.12
N TYR A 660 -24.70 -7.81 23.12
CA TYR A 660 -25.64 -6.73 22.82
C TYR A 660 -25.50 -5.59 23.84
N PRO A 661 -25.57 -4.31 23.42
CA PRO A 661 -25.70 -3.81 22.04
C PRO A 661 -24.35 -3.57 21.32
N GLN A 662 -23.22 -3.92 21.93
CA GLN A 662 -21.87 -3.59 21.44
C GLN A 662 -21.61 -4.06 20.02
N PHE A 663 -21.84 -5.34 19.71
CA PHE A 663 -21.56 -5.86 18.37
C PHE A 663 -22.40 -5.19 17.28
N MET A 664 -23.59 -4.67 17.62
CA MET A 664 -24.45 -3.94 16.67
C MET A 664 -23.96 -2.52 16.42
N HIS A 665 -23.26 -1.92 17.38
CA HIS A 665 -22.70 -0.58 17.30
C HIS A 665 -21.19 -0.60 16.99
N HIS A 666 -20.61 -1.79 16.84
CA HIS A 666 -19.21 -1.98 16.54
C HIS A 666 -18.85 -1.29 15.23
N ARG A 667 -17.75 -0.52 15.22
CA ARG A 667 -17.41 0.32 14.06
C ARG A 667 -16.79 -0.44 12.90
N CYS A 668 -16.09 -1.56 13.13
CA CYS A 668 -15.40 -2.28 12.06
C CYS A 668 -16.31 -2.71 10.88
N PRO A 669 -17.55 -3.19 11.11
CA PRO A 669 -18.53 -3.45 10.05
C PRO A 669 -18.80 -2.26 9.12
N SER A 670 -18.73 -1.03 9.62
CA SER A 670 -19.03 0.20 8.87
C SER A 670 -17.79 0.93 8.38
N LEU A 671 -16.62 0.29 8.38
CA LEU A 671 -15.35 0.89 8.00
C LEU A 671 -14.61 0.08 6.94
N ASN A 672 -13.96 0.77 6.01
CA ASN A 672 -13.03 0.18 5.06
C ASN A 672 -11.71 0.95 4.99
N VAL A 673 -10.64 0.21 4.70
CA VAL A 673 -9.33 0.79 4.42
C VAL A 673 -9.38 1.50 3.07
N THR A 674 -8.88 2.74 3.06
CA THR A 674 -8.75 3.54 1.83
C THR A 674 -7.63 3.00 0.96
N SER A 675 -7.96 2.68 -0.29
CA SER A 675 -6.98 2.30 -1.30
C SER A 675 -6.12 3.49 -1.71
N ASN A 676 -4.97 3.22 -2.35
CA ASN A 676 -4.14 4.27 -2.94
C ASN A 676 -4.91 5.11 -3.96
N ASP A 677 -5.74 4.47 -4.78
CA ASP A 677 -6.50 5.13 -5.84
C ASP A 677 -7.57 6.05 -5.26
N GLU A 678 -8.27 5.62 -4.20
CA GLU A 678 -9.24 6.47 -3.49
C GLU A 678 -8.58 7.68 -2.84
N ARG A 679 -7.39 7.49 -2.26
CA ARG A 679 -6.62 8.59 -1.68
C ARG A 679 -6.19 9.60 -2.73
N ARG A 680 -5.72 9.14 -3.89
CA ARG A 680 -5.34 10.00 -5.03
C ARG A 680 -6.54 10.74 -5.59
N ALA A 681 -7.62 10.02 -5.87
CA ALA A 681 -8.85 10.58 -6.40
C ALA A 681 -9.61 11.47 -5.42
N CYS A 682 -9.15 11.54 -4.16
CA CYS A 682 -9.88 12.18 -3.05
C CYS A 682 -11.34 11.71 -2.94
N ALA A 683 -11.64 10.53 -3.48
CA ALA A 683 -12.99 10.01 -3.49
C ALA A 683 -13.40 9.71 -2.06
N ASN A 684 -14.63 10.07 -1.73
CA ASN A 684 -15.19 9.85 -0.40
C ASN A 684 -14.47 10.67 0.70
N ARG A 685 -13.91 11.85 0.39
CA ARG A 685 -13.35 12.77 1.40
C ARG A 685 -14.35 13.06 2.53
N SER A 686 -15.64 13.15 2.21
CA SER A 686 -16.73 13.32 3.19
C SER A 686 -16.90 12.10 4.11
N LEU A 687 -16.48 10.91 3.70
CA LEU A 687 -16.59 9.67 4.49
C LEU A 687 -15.32 9.35 5.30
N ARG A 688 -14.30 10.23 5.29
CA ARG A 688 -13.00 9.97 5.93
C ARG A 688 -13.13 9.88 7.45
N VAL A 689 -12.46 8.89 8.07
CA VAL A 689 -12.40 8.72 9.54
C VAL A 689 -10.99 8.77 10.13
N SER A 690 -10.02 9.33 9.38
CA SER A 690 -8.59 9.23 9.72
C SER A 690 -8.15 9.87 11.04
N ARG A 691 -9.00 10.64 11.74
CA ARG A 691 -8.68 11.13 13.09
C ARG A 691 -8.65 10.00 14.12
N GLU A 692 -9.56 9.04 13.97
CA GLU A 692 -9.67 7.88 14.86
C GLU A 692 -9.06 6.63 14.21
N PHE A 693 -9.28 6.44 12.90
CA PHE A 693 -8.80 5.28 12.16
C PHE A 693 -7.99 5.71 10.94
N ASP A 694 -6.68 5.84 11.13
CA ASP A 694 -5.76 6.21 10.05
C ASP A 694 -6.00 5.40 8.79
N TYR A 695 -6.04 6.09 7.65
CA TYR A 695 -6.29 5.51 6.33
C TYR A 695 -7.61 4.75 6.17
N CYS A 696 -8.61 4.99 7.02
CA CYS A 696 -9.95 4.40 6.89
C CYS A 696 -11.02 5.44 6.51
N ARG A 697 -12.15 4.93 6.01
CA ARG A 697 -13.38 5.69 5.72
C ARG A 697 -14.61 4.90 6.17
N HIS A 698 -15.73 5.58 6.32
CA HIS A 698 -17.04 4.96 6.38
C HIS A 698 -17.34 4.17 5.10
N ALA A 699 -17.96 3.02 5.28
CA ALA A 699 -18.40 2.10 4.23
C ALA A 699 -19.75 1.49 4.61
N GLU A 700 -20.40 0.87 3.63
CA GLU A 700 -21.62 0.09 3.87
C GLU A 700 -21.37 -0.95 4.96
N TRP A 701 -22.36 -1.12 5.84
CA TRP A 701 -22.29 -2.03 6.96
C TRP A 701 -22.16 -3.47 6.46
N ASN A 702 -21.08 -4.12 6.87
CA ASN A 702 -20.72 -5.46 6.43
C ASN A 702 -20.81 -6.48 7.58
N PRO A 703 -21.80 -7.40 7.58
CA PRO A 703 -21.94 -8.41 8.62
C PRO A 703 -20.78 -9.40 8.66
N GLU A 704 -20.04 -9.60 7.56
CA GLU A 704 -18.96 -10.60 7.47
C GLU A 704 -17.77 -10.29 8.38
N VAL A 705 -17.69 -9.05 8.88
CA VAL A 705 -16.70 -8.65 9.87
C VAL A 705 -17.00 -9.19 11.27
N LEU A 706 -18.24 -9.61 11.53
CA LEU A 706 -18.67 -10.15 12.82
C LEU A 706 -18.89 -11.66 12.74
N GLU A 707 -18.28 -12.37 13.68
CA GLU A 707 -18.40 -13.83 13.82
C GLU A 707 -19.09 -14.17 15.13
N PHE A 708 -20.03 -15.12 15.09
CA PHE A 708 -20.61 -15.70 16.29
C PHE A 708 -19.55 -16.56 17.00
N ASP A 709 -19.26 -16.27 18.26
CA ASP A 709 -18.26 -17.03 19.04
C ASP A 709 -18.93 -18.16 19.83
N GLU A 710 -18.94 -19.35 19.22
CA GLU A 710 -19.54 -20.55 19.81
C GLU A 710 -18.84 -20.99 21.12
N LYS A 711 -17.53 -20.72 21.26
CA LYS A 711 -16.81 -21.07 22.49
C LYS A 711 -17.23 -20.15 23.63
N ALA A 712 -17.24 -18.85 23.39
CA ALA A 712 -17.67 -17.86 24.36
C ALA A 712 -19.13 -18.10 24.77
N SER A 713 -20.01 -18.40 23.80
CA SER A 713 -21.41 -18.75 24.04
C SER A 713 -21.56 -19.96 24.99
N ARG A 714 -20.81 -21.05 24.77
CA ARG A 714 -20.80 -22.22 25.70
C ARG A 714 -20.38 -21.83 27.11
N VAL A 715 -19.34 -21.01 27.24
CA VAL A 715 -18.84 -20.58 28.54
C VAL A 715 -19.87 -19.70 29.25
N THR A 716 -20.48 -18.75 28.53
CA THR A 716 -21.54 -17.89 29.08
C THR A 716 -22.71 -18.74 29.58
N ARG A 717 -23.12 -19.76 28.83
CA ARG A 717 -24.14 -20.71 29.29
C ARG A 717 -23.74 -21.43 30.58
N ALA A 718 -22.52 -21.94 30.67
CA ALA A 718 -22.02 -22.61 31.89
C ALA A 718 -22.01 -21.67 33.11
N ILE A 719 -21.68 -20.39 32.90
CA ILE A 719 -21.75 -19.36 33.94
C ILE A 719 -23.21 -19.11 34.37
N MET A 720 -24.13 -18.99 33.42
CA MET A 720 -25.56 -18.77 33.72
C MET A 720 -26.17 -19.95 34.47
N ASP A 721 -25.80 -21.18 34.11
CA ASP A 721 -26.21 -22.39 34.84
C ASP A 721 -25.73 -22.35 36.30
N ALA A 722 -24.51 -21.86 36.56
CA ALA A 722 -23.96 -21.66 37.90
C ALA A 722 -24.65 -20.52 38.68
N CYS A 723 -25.18 -19.52 37.98
CA CYS A 723 -26.01 -18.45 38.55
C CYS A 723 -27.49 -18.83 38.69
N HIS A 724 -27.90 -20.01 38.22
CA HIS A 724 -29.29 -20.46 38.17
C HIS A 724 -30.22 -19.58 37.31
N LEU A 725 -29.68 -19.04 36.21
CA LEU A 725 -30.41 -18.22 35.25
C LEU A 725 -30.73 -19.01 33.99
N ASP A 726 -31.88 -18.74 33.36
CA ASP A 726 -32.27 -19.42 32.12
C ASP A 726 -31.66 -18.72 30.91
N TYR A 727 -30.73 -19.41 30.25
CA TYR A 727 -30.04 -18.90 29.08
C TYR A 727 -30.96 -18.62 27.87
N LYS A 728 -32.20 -19.14 27.86
CA LYS A 728 -33.17 -18.88 26.79
C LYS A 728 -33.86 -17.53 26.89
N THR A 729 -33.88 -16.92 28.07
CA THR A 729 -34.61 -15.67 28.33
C THR A 729 -33.72 -14.56 28.85
N THR A 730 -32.63 -14.91 29.53
CA THR A 730 -31.80 -13.93 30.22
C THR A 730 -30.95 -13.11 29.26
N THR A 731 -31.09 -11.79 29.34
CA THR A 731 -30.38 -10.84 28.48
C THR A 731 -28.99 -10.49 29.03
N ALA A 732 -28.13 -9.94 28.18
CA ALA A 732 -26.83 -9.42 28.62
C ALA A 732 -26.98 -8.28 29.64
N GLU A 733 -28.02 -7.44 29.50
CA GLU A 733 -28.35 -6.36 30.43
C GLU A 733 -28.78 -6.92 31.80
N GLU A 734 -29.64 -7.94 31.83
CA GLU A 734 -30.02 -8.61 33.08
C GLU A 734 -28.82 -9.24 33.80
N MET A 735 -27.85 -9.79 33.06
CA MET A 735 -26.59 -10.29 33.63
C MET A 735 -25.72 -9.17 34.19
N ASP A 736 -25.63 -8.02 33.50
CA ASP A 736 -24.92 -6.84 33.98
C ASP A 736 -25.57 -6.25 35.24
N GLU A 737 -26.91 -6.20 35.31
CA GLU A 737 -27.65 -5.74 36.49
C GLU A 737 -27.50 -6.69 37.69
N CYS A 738 -27.49 -8.00 37.43
CA CYS A 738 -27.21 -8.99 38.46
C CYS A 738 -25.78 -8.83 39.02
N ASP A 739 -24.81 -8.51 38.16
CA ASP A 739 -23.37 -8.45 38.45
C ASP A 739 -22.91 -9.61 39.35
N PRO A 740 -23.09 -10.88 38.91
CA PRO A 740 -22.72 -12.03 39.71
C PRO A 740 -21.20 -12.15 39.82
N ARG A 741 -20.74 -12.61 40.99
CA ARG A 741 -19.32 -12.83 41.25
C ARG A 741 -19.01 -14.31 41.24
N LEU A 742 -17.98 -14.68 40.49
CA LEU A 742 -17.75 -16.06 40.07
C LEU A 742 -16.35 -16.53 40.45
N ALA A 743 -16.25 -17.79 40.87
CA ALA A 743 -14.99 -18.49 41.07
C ALA A 743 -14.83 -19.60 40.01
N CYS A 744 -13.65 -19.66 39.38
CA CYS A 744 -13.29 -20.77 38.50
C CYS A 744 -12.84 -21.96 39.36
N LEU A 745 -13.59 -23.07 39.29
CA LEU A 745 -13.33 -24.26 40.09
C LEU A 745 -12.13 -25.07 39.57
N LYS A 746 -11.84 -24.98 38.27
CA LYS A 746 -10.66 -25.59 37.63
C LYS A 746 -9.36 -24.93 38.12
N CYS A 747 -9.30 -23.60 38.20
CA CYS A 747 -8.14 -22.86 38.69
C CYS A 747 -7.98 -22.86 40.21
N SER A 748 -9.06 -22.99 40.96
CA SER A 748 -9.01 -23.08 42.42
C SER A 748 -8.70 -24.50 42.92
N TRP A 749 -8.63 -25.50 42.02
CA TRP A 749 -8.36 -26.90 42.33
C TRP A 749 -9.36 -27.50 43.32
N GLY A 750 -10.65 -27.15 43.20
CA GLY A 750 -11.71 -27.62 44.09
C GLY A 750 -13.02 -27.87 43.37
N SER A 751 -13.91 -28.62 44.01
CA SER A 751 -15.28 -28.81 43.52
C SER A 751 -16.24 -27.69 43.98
N ARG A 752 -15.78 -26.78 44.86
CA ARG A 752 -16.52 -25.68 45.48
C ARG A 752 -15.62 -24.79 46.35
N CYS A 753 -16.15 -23.66 46.77
CA CYS A 753 -15.63 -22.76 47.80
C CYS A 753 -15.85 -23.41 49.18
N ASP A 754 -14.77 -23.56 49.94
CA ASP A 754 -14.74 -24.28 51.21
C ASP A 754 -14.66 -23.38 52.45
N GLY A 755 -14.50 -22.07 52.27
CA GLY A 755 -14.28 -21.14 53.38
C GLY A 755 -12.82 -21.02 53.82
N GLU A 756 -11.89 -21.73 53.18
CA GLU A 756 -10.48 -21.79 53.60
C GLU A 756 -9.53 -21.28 52.52
N ARG A 757 -9.80 -21.62 51.25
CA ARG A 757 -8.92 -21.27 50.14
C ARG A 757 -9.15 -19.86 49.62
N LYS A 758 -8.04 -19.17 49.37
CA LYS A 758 -8.03 -17.89 48.68
C LYS A 758 -8.20 -18.11 47.18
N VAL A 759 -9.34 -17.73 46.63
CA VAL A 759 -9.65 -17.85 45.19
C VAL A 759 -9.66 -16.49 44.53
N ARG A 760 -9.45 -16.50 43.21
CA ARG A 760 -9.65 -15.30 42.38
C ARG A 760 -11.12 -15.23 42.00
N VAL A 761 -11.71 -14.05 42.20
CA VAL A 761 -13.12 -13.76 41.90
C VAL A 761 -13.19 -12.90 40.65
N TRP A 762 -14.14 -13.24 39.79
CA TRP A 762 -14.33 -12.62 38.49
C TRP A 762 -15.75 -12.06 38.39
N THR A 763 -15.91 -10.96 37.65
CA THR A 763 -17.16 -10.57 36.98
C THR A 763 -17.54 -11.60 35.93
N TRP A 764 -18.78 -11.53 35.42
CA TRP A 764 -19.26 -12.51 34.45
C TRP A 764 -18.60 -12.38 33.07
N ARG A 765 -18.24 -11.19 32.60
CA ARG A 765 -17.57 -11.02 31.29
C ARG A 765 -16.09 -11.40 31.39
N ASP A 766 -15.39 -11.02 32.46
CA ASP A 766 -14.02 -11.46 32.74
C ASP A 766 -13.94 -12.96 32.97
N ALA A 767 -14.97 -13.58 33.55
CA ALA A 767 -15.04 -15.03 33.67
C ALA A 767 -15.03 -15.70 32.28
N VAL A 768 -15.78 -15.16 31.31
CA VAL A 768 -15.75 -15.63 29.92
C VAL A 768 -14.36 -15.42 29.32
N GLN A 769 -13.79 -14.22 29.44
CA GLN A 769 -12.46 -13.91 28.91
C GLN A 769 -11.36 -14.79 29.54
N HIS A 770 -11.44 -15.05 30.84
CA HIS A 770 -10.57 -15.97 31.55
C HIS A 770 -10.67 -17.39 30.99
N CYS A 771 -11.89 -17.88 30.75
CA CYS A 771 -12.06 -19.21 30.18
C CYS A 771 -11.50 -19.31 28.77
N LEU A 772 -11.71 -18.28 27.94
CA LEU A 772 -11.18 -18.23 26.57
C LEU A 772 -9.65 -18.29 26.57
N SER A 773 -9.00 -17.54 27.46
CA SER A 773 -7.54 -17.41 27.54
C SER A 773 -6.82 -18.53 28.28
N VAL A 774 -7.33 -18.93 29.45
CA VAL A 774 -6.67 -19.91 30.33
C VAL A 774 -7.16 -21.33 30.07
N HIS A 775 -8.38 -21.48 29.58
CA HIS A 775 -9.01 -22.78 29.34
C HIS A 775 -9.40 -23.00 27.88
N HIS A 776 -8.90 -22.17 26.96
CA HIS A 776 -9.13 -22.28 25.51
C HIS A 776 -10.62 -22.30 25.10
N GLY A 777 -11.49 -21.72 25.94
CA GLY A 777 -12.94 -21.70 25.74
C GLY A 777 -13.62 -23.04 26.01
N ASP A 778 -13.07 -23.85 26.91
CA ASP A 778 -13.64 -25.12 27.35
C ASP A 778 -14.96 -24.88 28.12
N GLY A 779 -16.09 -25.22 27.48
CA GLY A 779 -17.41 -25.09 28.08
C GLY A 779 -17.70 -26.06 29.23
N LEU A 780 -16.81 -27.02 29.50
CA LEU A 780 -16.92 -27.93 30.65
C LEU A 780 -16.29 -27.37 31.93
N VAL A 781 -15.67 -26.19 31.86
CA VAL A 781 -15.17 -25.49 33.04
C VAL A 781 -16.34 -25.17 33.97
N THR A 782 -16.28 -25.71 35.18
CA THR A 782 -17.29 -25.48 36.20
C THR A 782 -17.03 -24.18 36.94
N TRP A 783 -18.10 -23.42 37.14
CA TRP A 783 -18.11 -22.15 37.85
C TRP A 783 -18.95 -22.25 39.11
N GLU A 784 -18.63 -21.42 40.10
CA GLU A 784 -19.46 -21.24 41.28
C GLU A 784 -19.81 -19.76 41.45
N CYS A 785 -21.11 -19.46 41.53
CA CYS A 785 -21.60 -18.14 41.87
C CYS A 785 -21.48 -17.93 43.39
N LEU A 786 -20.86 -16.82 43.79
CA LEU A 786 -20.64 -16.46 45.18
C LEU A 786 -21.96 -16.10 45.87
N SER A 787 -21.95 -16.18 47.21
CA SER A 787 -23.08 -15.72 48.02
C SER A 787 -23.29 -14.20 47.88
N LYS A 788 -24.48 -13.70 48.25
CA LYS A 788 -24.74 -12.25 48.26
C LYS A 788 -23.78 -11.49 49.17
N ALA A 789 -23.41 -12.07 50.31
CA ALA A 789 -22.47 -11.46 51.26
C ALA A 789 -21.06 -11.38 50.66
N ASP A 790 -20.57 -12.48 50.07
CA ASP A 790 -19.25 -12.50 49.43
C ASP A 790 -19.19 -11.61 48.17
N THR A 791 -20.30 -11.50 47.44
CA THR A 791 -20.43 -10.59 46.29
C THR A 791 -20.28 -9.13 46.70
N LEU A 792 -20.91 -8.71 47.80
CA LEU A 792 -20.74 -7.35 48.33
C LEU A 792 -19.30 -7.09 48.78
N GLU A 793 -18.66 -8.08 49.41
CA GLU A 793 -17.26 -7.96 49.80
C GLU A 793 -16.32 -7.92 48.59
N ALA A 794 -16.56 -8.73 47.56
CA ALA A 794 -15.82 -8.68 46.30
C ALA A 794 -15.90 -7.29 45.66
N ARG A 795 -17.11 -6.70 45.58
CA ARG A 795 -17.31 -5.32 45.07
C ARG A 795 -16.55 -4.28 45.89
N ARG A 796 -16.54 -4.43 47.22
CA ARG A 796 -15.79 -3.54 48.12
C ARG A 796 -14.28 -3.65 47.87
N LEU A 797 -13.77 -4.88 47.69
CA LEU A 797 -12.37 -5.13 47.38
C LEU A 797 -11.99 -4.60 45.99
N ASP A 798 -12.87 -4.73 44.99
CA ASP A 798 -12.64 -4.18 43.64
C ASP A 798 -12.48 -2.67 43.70
N ALA A 799 -13.40 -1.98 44.38
CA ALA A 799 -13.32 -0.52 44.55
C ALA A 799 -12.01 -0.10 45.24
N LEU A 800 -11.56 -0.88 46.23
CA LEU A 800 -10.30 -0.63 46.93
C LEU A 800 -9.09 -0.87 46.01
N GLU A 801 -9.07 -1.95 45.22
CA GLU A 801 -8.00 -2.22 44.27
C GLU A 801 -7.94 -1.20 43.13
N CYS A 802 -9.10 -0.76 42.62
CA CYS A 802 -9.21 0.33 41.66
C CYS A 802 -8.57 1.61 42.22
N THR A 803 -8.88 1.96 43.47
CA THR A 803 -8.31 3.15 44.15
C THR A 803 -6.80 3.02 44.34
N LYS A 804 -6.31 1.88 44.84
CA LYS A 804 -4.87 1.67 45.11
C LYS A 804 -4.03 1.78 43.84
N ARG A 805 -4.55 1.30 42.71
CA ARG A 805 -3.81 1.22 41.46
C ARG A 805 -4.06 2.43 40.54
N ASN A 806 -4.69 3.49 41.06
CA ASN A 806 -5.07 4.68 40.30
C ASN A 806 -5.83 4.35 39.00
N PHE A 807 -6.78 3.40 39.06
CA PHE A 807 -7.64 3.12 37.91
C PHE A 807 -8.44 4.36 37.52
N ILE A 808 -8.68 4.52 36.21
CA ILE A 808 -9.50 5.59 35.65
C ILE A 808 -10.85 5.65 36.36
N THR A 809 -11.20 6.83 36.87
CA THR A 809 -12.51 7.08 37.48
C THR A 809 -13.61 7.12 36.41
N PRO A 810 -14.89 6.84 36.75
CA PRO A 810 -16.00 6.92 35.80
C PRO A 810 -16.12 8.25 35.04
N GLN A 811 -15.60 9.35 35.62
CA GLN A 811 -15.57 10.68 35.00
C GLN A 811 -14.47 10.84 33.93
N LYS A 812 -13.35 10.11 34.10
CA LYS A 812 -12.20 10.10 33.18
C LYS A 812 -12.34 9.03 32.09
N GLU A 813 -13.42 8.25 32.11
CA GLU A 813 -13.72 7.26 31.08
C GLU A 813 -14.08 7.91 29.74
N LYS A 814 -13.32 7.57 28.69
CA LYS A 814 -13.60 8.03 27.33
C LYS A 814 -14.73 7.24 26.69
N LYS A 815 -15.98 7.63 26.97
CA LYS A 815 -17.19 7.00 26.41
C LYS A 815 -18.10 7.95 25.64
N TRP A 816 -17.83 9.24 25.69
CA TRP A 816 -18.71 10.25 25.12
C TRP A 816 -18.31 10.63 23.70
N ARG A 817 -19.31 10.92 22.86
CA ARG A 817 -19.12 11.41 21.49
C ARG A 817 -20.06 12.57 21.20
N CYS A 818 -19.63 13.48 20.34
CA CYS A 818 -20.45 14.60 19.90
C CYS A 818 -21.48 14.16 18.83
N MET A 819 -22.77 14.51 19.00
CA MET A 819 -23.81 14.18 18.01
C MET A 819 -23.58 14.90 16.67
N ARG A 820 -23.05 16.12 16.70
CA ARG A 820 -22.80 16.91 15.48
C ARG A 820 -21.63 16.40 14.65
N CYS A 821 -20.58 15.90 15.30
CA CYS A 821 -19.41 15.39 14.59
C CYS A 821 -19.57 13.94 14.12
N ARG A 822 -20.53 13.20 14.69
CA ARG A 822 -20.75 11.77 14.42
C ARG A 822 -20.78 11.48 12.92
N ASP A 823 -19.91 10.57 12.49
CA ASP A 823 -19.74 10.09 11.11
C ASP A 823 -19.27 11.15 10.09
N THR A 824 -18.72 12.27 10.57
CA THR A 824 -18.12 13.30 9.71
C THR A 824 -16.60 13.23 9.77
N PRO A 825 -15.87 13.85 8.81
CA PRO A 825 -14.42 13.97 8.89
C PRO A 825 -13.90 14.73 10.11
N LYS A 826 -14.80 15.39 10.85
CA LYS A 826 -14.51 16.11 12.09
C LYS A 826 -14.77 15.28 13.35
N ASP A 827 -15.25 14.03 13.23
CA ASP A 827 -15.40 13.10 14.37
C ASP A 827 -14.05 12.96 15.09
N THR A 828 -14.03 13.33 16.37
CA THR A 828 -12.84 13.33 17.22
C THR A 828 -12.63 11.99 17.93
N GLY A 829 -13.55 11.04 17.79
CA GLY A 829 -13.48 9.79 18.53
C GLY A 829 -14.20 9.86 19.88
N ARG A 830 -13.93 8.87 20.74
CA ARG A 830 -14.39 8.86 22.14
C ARG A 830 -13.63 9.90 22.97
N MET A 831 -14.36 10.64 23.78
CA MET A 831 -13.86 11.67 24.69
C MET A 831 -14.27 11.35 26.12
N ASP A 832 -13.43 11.75 27.09
CA ASP A 832 -13.87 11.89 28.48
C ASP A 832 -14.69 13.16 28.65
N TRP A 833 -15.27 13.37 29.83
CA TRP A 833 -16.15 14.51 30.07
C TRP A 833 -15.43 15.86 29.91
N ASP A 834 -14.19 15.97 30.37
CA ASP A 834 -13.40 17.20 30.29
C ASP A 834 -13.08 17.56 28.84
N SER A 835 -12.63 16.57 28.07
CA SER A 835 -12.33 16.69 26.64
C SER A 835 -13.56 17.00 25.82
N LEU A 836 -14.72 16.41 26.16
CA LEU A 836 -15.99 16.72 25.53
C LEU A 836 -16.37 18.17 25.81
N THR A 837 -16.26 18.63 27.06
CA THR A 837 -16.57 20.01 27.43
C THR A 837 -15.67 20.99 26.69
N GLU A 838 -14.37 20.68 26.60
CA GLU A 838 -13.42 21.48 25.83
C GLU A 838 -13.74 21.50 24.33
N HIS A 839 -14.17 20.36 23.76
CA HIS A 839 -14.66 20.30 22.39
C HIS A 839 -15.83 21.25 22.13
N PHE A 840 -16.77 21.41 23.06
CA PHE A 840 -17.85 22.40 22.94
C PHE A 840 -17.35 23.84 23.09
N ARG A 841 -16.34 24.11 23.94
CA ARG A 841 -15.71 25.44 24.04
C ARG A 841 -15.02 25.85 22.74
N LEU A 842 -14.27 24.93 22.13
CA LEU A 842 -13.59 25.14 20.86
C LEU A 842 -14.55 25.19 19.66
N HIS A 843 -15.74 24.60 19.80
CA HIS A 843 -16.76 24.56 18.75
C HIS A 843 -18.14 25.01 19.25
N PRO A 844 -18.36 26.32 19.51
CA PRO A 844 -19.62 26.84 20.06
C PRO A 844 -20.85 26.55 19.18
N THR A 845 -20.66 26.30 17.89
CA THR A 845 -21.75 25.91 16.97
C THR A 845 -22.33 24.53 17.28
N HIS A 846 -21.66 23.71 18.10
CA HIS A 846 -22.14 22.39 18.49
C HIS A 846 -23.11 22.44 19.67
N GLY A 847 -23.03 23.48 20.51
CA GLY A 847 -23.80 23.65 21.74
C GLY A 847 -23.02 24.49 22.74
N ASP A 848 -23.68 24.95 23.81
CA ASP A 848 -23.01 25.66 24.91
C ASP A 848 -22.33 24.66 25.84
N ALA A 849 -21.03 24.83 26.08
CA ALA A 849 -20.25 24.00 26.99
C ALA A 849 -20.73 24.09 28.46
N ASN A 850 -21.45 25.16 28.82
CA ASN A 850 -22.00 25.34 30.16
C ASN A 850 -23.42 24.77 30.32
N ASP A 851 -24.09 24.36 29.23
CA ASP A 851 -25.44 23.76 29.22
C ASP A 851 -25.41 22.35 28.60
N MET A 852 -24.53 21.49 29.11
CA MET A 852 -24.38 20.11 28.67
C MET A 852 -25.15 19.10 29.54
N ASP A 853 -25.56 19.49 30.74
CA ASP A 853 -26.26 18.59 31.65
C ASP A 853 -27.62 18.17 31.10
N ASN A 854 -27.94 16.87 31.18
CA ASN A 854 -29.18 16.27 30.66
C ASN A 854 -29.42 16.49 29.14
N LYS A 855 -28.34 16.66 28.36
CA LYS A 855 -28.40 16.78 26.89
C LYS A 855 -27.89 15.54 26.15
N GLU A 856 -27.75 14.41 26.84
CA GLU A 856 -27.49 13.12 26.19
C GLU A 856 -28.59 12.80 25.17
N GLY A 857 -28.21 12.29 24.01
CA GLY A 857 -29.10 12.06 22.87
C GLY A 857 -29.40 13.32 22.05
N LYS A 858 -29.05 14.52 22.54
CA LYS A 858 -29.27 15.81 21.83
C LYS A 858 -27.96 16.44 21.36
N LEU A 859 -27.01 16.67 22.28
CA LEU A 859 -25.72 17.30 21.97
C LEU A 859 -24.58 16.28 21.87
N TYR A 860 -24.63 15.26 22.73
CA TYR A 860 -23.66 14.18 22.79
C TYR A 860 -24.37 12.85 23.08
N TYR A 861 -23.64 11.75 22.96
CA TYR A 861 -24.14 10.42 23.29
C TYR A 861 -23.03 9.54 23.84
N ARG A 862 -23.41 8.54 24.62
CA ARG A 862 -22.52 7.44 24.98
C ARG A 862 -22.32 6.50 23.79
N ASP A 863 -21.07 6.19 23.48
CA ASP A 863 -20.72 5.16 22.50
C ASP A 863 -21.08 3.78 23.05
N MET A 864 -21.95 3.05 22.34
CA MET A 864 -22.49 1.76 22.80
C MET A 864 -21.53 0.58 22.54
N ASP A 865 -20.47 0.80 21.75
CA ASP A 865 -19.35 -0.13 21.52
C ASP A 865 -18.29 -0.06 22.65
N VAL A 866 -18.59 0.63 23.76
CA VAL A 866 -17.70 0.67 24.92
C VAL A 866 -17.93 -0.59 25.77
N PHE A 867 -16.85 -1.33 26.02
CA PHE A 867 -16.87 -2.45 26.96
C PHE A 867 -17.17 -1.95 28.38
N PRO A 868 -18.12 -2.55 29.12
CA PRO A 868 -18.25 -2.32 30.55
C PRO A 868 -16.88 -2.48 31.20
N ARG A 869 -16.41 -1.44 31.89
CA ARG A 869 -15.17 -1.55 32.65
C ARG A 869 -15.39 -2.48 33.83
N GLU A 870 -14.71 -3.61 33.82
CA GLU A 870 -14.69 -4.54 34.94
C GLU A 870 -13.48 -4.22 35.82
N GLY A 871 -13.66 -4.26 37.14
CA GLY A 871 -12.59 -4.02 38.10
C GLY A 871 -11.53 -5.14 38.04
N PRO A 872 -10.29 -4.89 38.50
CA PRO A 872 -9.29 -5.94 38.52
C PRO A 872 -9.76 -7.12 39.38
N PRO A 873 -9.55 -8.37 38.94
CA PRO A 873 -10.05 -9.52 39.69
C PRO A 873 -9.41 -9.58 41.07
N VAL A 874 -10.24 -9.63 42.11
CA VAL A 874 -9.81 -9.68 43.50
C VAL A 874 -9.56 -11.09 43.98
N LYS A 875 -8.69 -11.22 44.99
CA LYS A 875 -8.46 -12.49 45.69
C LYS A 875 -9.04 -12.43 47.09
N MET A 876 -10.04 -13.27 47.36
CA MET A 876 -10.68 -13.39 48.68
C MET A 876 -10.85 -14.85 49.08
N VAL A 877 -11.26 -15.09 50.32
CA VAL A 877 -11.68 -16.42 50.82
C VAL A 877 -13.20 -16.38 50.94
N PRO A 878 -13.95 -16.89 49.93
CA PRO A 878 -15.41 -16.88 49.96
C PRO A 878 -15.91 -17.82 51.05
N ALA A 879 -17.05 -17.50 51.65
CA ALA A 879 -17.68 -18.36 52.63
C ALA A 879 -17.95 -19.77 52.08
N LYS A 880 -17.97 -20.76 52.97
CA LYS A 880 -18.31 -22.14 52.62
C LYS A 880 -19.76 -22.18 52.12
N THR A 881 -19.95 -22.55 50.85
CA THR A 881 -21.28 -22.69 50.26
C THR A 881 -22.00 -23.92 50.80
N GLU A 882 -23.16 -23.80 51.45
CA GLU A 882 -23.84 -25.00 51.96
C GLU A 882 -24.19 -25.97 50.83
N LYS A 883 -24.11 -27.28 51.12
CA LYS A 883 -24.47 -28.32 50.17
C LYS A 883 -25.97 -28.16 49.89
N TRP A 884 -26.35 -27.63 48.73
CA TRP A 884 -27.75 -27.69 48.30
C TRP A 884 -28.14 -29.16 48.27
N SER A 885 -29.01 -29.55 49.19
CA SER A 885 -29.49 -30.91 49.32
C SER A 885 -30.15 -31.31 48.00
N SER A 886 -29.74 -32.46 47.48
CA SER A 886 -30.04 -33.00 46.14
C SER A 886 -31.51 -33.38 45.91
N TRP A 887 -32.46 -32.65 46.48
CA TRP A 887 -33.88 -32.99 46.46
C TRP A 887 -34.64 -32.47 45.25
N ILE A 888 -34.05 -31.58 44.44
CA ILE A 888 -34.73 -30.97 43.26
C ILE A 888 -34.23 -31.50 41.92
N VAL A 889 -33.03 -32.08 41.82
CA VAL A 889 -32.51 -32.66 40.55
C VAL A 889 -33.27 -33.93 40.13
N ARG A 890 -33.96 -34.62 41.06
CA ARG A 890 -34.74 -35.83 40.74
C ARG A 890 -36.12 -35.61 40.08
N LYS A 891 -36.57 -34.37 39.87
CA LYS A 891 -37.86 -34.11 39.19
C LYS A 891 -37.77 -33.78 37.70
N ARG A 892 -36.58 -33.43 37.16
CA ARG A 892 -36.44 -33.10 35.72
C ARG A 892 -36.19 -34.33 34.83
N ASP A 893 -35.68 -35.43 35.38
CA ASP A 893 -35.43 -36.69 34.63
C ASP A 893 -36.69 -37.59 34.45
N LYS A 894 -37.86 -37.19 34.96
CA LYS A 894 -39.11 -37.96 34.84
C LYS A 894 -40.17 -37.35 33.93
N ALA A 895 -39.81 -36.35 33.12
CA ALA A 895 -40.71 -35.74 32.14
C ALA A 895 -40.09 -35.75 30.73
N ASN A 896 -39.62 -36.92 30.27
CA ASN A 896 -39.37 -37.17 28.85
C ASN A 896 -40.06 -38.49 28.46
N PRO A 897 -41.21 -38.47 27.75
CA PRO A 897 -41.94 -39.68 27.36
C PRO A 897 -41.25 -40.52 26.27
N PHE A 898 -40.09 -40.10 25.75
CA PHE A 898 -39.54 -40.66 24.52
C PHE A 898 -38.59 -41.86 24.68
N TYR A 899 -38.31 -42.30 25.90
CA TYR A 899 -37.36 -43.41 26.17
C TYR A 899 -38.00 -44.70 26.72
N MET A 900 -39.30 -44.90 26.53
CA MET A 900 -40.03 -46.11 26.98
C MET A 900 -40.73 -46.89 25.86
N LEU A 901 -40.17 -46.89 24.64
CA LEU A 901 -40.74 -47.62 23.49
C LEU A 901 -39.71 -48.45 22.69
N MET A 902 -38.61 -48.87 23.31
CA MET A 902 -37.66 -49.81 22.70
C MET A 902 -37.20 -50.90 23.68
N ARG A 903 -38.15 -51.63 24.28
CA ARG A 903 -37.93 -52.99 24.78
C ARG A 903 -39.23 -53.80 24.73
N GLY A 904 -39.36 -54.64 23.70
CA GLY A 904 -40.39 -55.66 23.66
C GLY A 904 -40.50 -56.25 22.27
N LEU A 905 -39.69 -57.27 21.98
CA LEU A 905 -40.00 -58.46 21.16
C LEU A 905 -38.69 -59.15 20.73
N SER A 906 -38.27 -60.18 21.46
CA SER A 906 -38.03 -61.54 20.93
C SER A 906 -37.20 -62.38 21.91
N THR A 907 -37.91 -63.31 22.55
CA THR A 907 -37.40 -64.57 23.10
C THR A 907 -37.21 -65.53 21.92
N SER A 908 -36.00 -66.02 21.65
CA SER A 908 -35.47 -67.36 22.02
C SER A 908 -35.30 -68.26 20.76
N PRO A 909 -34.59 -69.41 20.81
CA PRO A 909 -33.44 -69.65 19.92
C PRO A 909 -33.57 -70.92 19.04
N SER A 910 -32.74 -71.05 18.00
CA SER A 910 -32.43 -72.35 17.40
C SER A 910 -31.11 -72.35 16.63
N THR A 911 -30.30 -73.36 16.96
CA THR A 911 -29.06 -73.89 16.34
C THR A 911 -27.78 -73.08 16.39
#